data_AF-A0A4W6EXT2-F1
#
_entry.id   AF-A0A4W6EXT2-F1
#
_cell.length_a   1.000
_cell.length_b   1.000
_cell.length_c   1.000
_cell.angle_alpha   90.00
_cell.angle_beta   90.00
_cell.angle_gamma   90.00
#
_symmetry.space_group_name_H-M   'P 1'
#
loop_
_entity.id
_entity.type
_entity.pdbx_description
1 polymer ?
#
loop_
_entity_poly.entity_id
_entity_poly.type
_entity_poly.pdbx_seq_one_letter_code
_entity_poly.pdbx_strand_id
1 'polypeptide(L)'
;MYKIPIFLIYLIFCAGALGEGMMLQRPSADSSGPGFTPLVVVELASDTKEEAIAWLLSRIRDQQHNGGAELLVEQLGPGVEGQEKENPNMFVVGASWQRLLSGAEDVGLFKEFSDGSMRGFTCANKHNFKDFKGDGDDFLSMAECQYIIKHELDTLRAKDETHVPGYTQVKLYPGKSIIRRLQSKGILIQFFPLHEKEELKRLSFSWYKKMKLSFQPLDDIRHYYGEGQALYFGFLEYFTIALVPMALIGVPYYLFDWEDYDKYVVFAVFNLIWCTVILELWKRCSASLAYSWGTLSRKKAFEEPRPGFHGVLGFNPVTGREEPLYPNAKRQLRIYLVSLPFVLLCLYLSLYVMMIYFQMEGWALSVYDEEPTFWTGILLFIPSIIYAVVIEIMNLIYRYAAEFLTEWENHRLESSYQNHLVLKVLVFNFFNCFASLFYIAFVMQDMVLLRQSLATLLITSQILNQFMEAFLPYWLQRRRNKKMIHKVRKRRTLEDKELPLAEQVRLEAEMSTYLVGAHRTCTLIQFHDREVQFIQYMRQMSIRSPFVCVYRSICLSGLSLSQGTFDDYLELFLLFGYVSLFSCVYPLAAVLVVLNNVTEVYSDAFKMCHVFKRPFSDPAANIGVWQLAFEAMSVIAVVTNFALIGMSPQVKAYFPESETQLILWTVAIEHGLLAFKFILTFLIPDVPKHIQIKLAHLEFESLEALKKKKMLEASELTKMVQ
;
A
#
# COMPACT_ATOMS: atom_id res chain seq x y z
N MET A 1 -20.48 -31.98 4.60
CA MET A 1 -19.51 -32.29 5.66
C MET A 1 -18.19 -31.55 5.41
N TYR A 2 -18.25 -30.22 5.27
CA TYR A 2 -17.08 -29.33 5.06
C TYR A 2 -17.33 -28.04 5.86
N LYS A 3 -17.04 -28.08 7.14
CA LYS A 3 -16.89 -26.90 8.00
C LYS A 3 -15.59 -27.13 8.76
N ILE A 4 -14.83 -26.08 9.06
CA ILE A 4 -13.56 -26.08 9.83
C ILE A 4 -12.25 -26.15 8.98
N PRO A 5 -12.02 -25.20 8.04
CA PRO A 5 -10.64 -24.75 7.79
C PRO A 5 -10.33 -23.39 8.43
N ILE A 6 -11.25 -22.43 8.31
CA ILE A 6 -11.03 -21.02 8.71
C ILE A 6 -10.90 -20.89 10.24
N PHE A 7 -11.72 -21.61 11.00
CA PHE A 7 -11.65 -21.62 12.47
C PHE A 7 -10.36 -22.27 13.00
N LEU A 8 -9.77 -23.20 12.23
CA LEU A 8 -8.52 -23.87 12.61
C LEU A 8 -7.31 -22.95 12.38
N ILE A 9 -7.31 -22.16 11.31
CA ILE A 9 -6.30 -21.11 11.04
C ILE A 9 -6.37 -20.04 12.13
N TYR A 10 -7.58 -19.62 12.51
CA TYR A 10 -7.81 -18.68 13.61
C TYR A 10 -7.30 -19.21 14.96
N LEU A 11 -7.54 -20.49 15.27
CA LEU A 11 -7.00 -21.16 16.45
C LEU A 11 -5.47 -21.27 16.43
N ILE A 12 -4.83 -21.42 15.26
CA ILE A 12 -3.37 -21.43 15.13
C ILE A 12 -2.77 -20.06 15.43
N PHE A 13 -3.42 -18.96 15.00
CA PHE A 13 -3.03 -17.59 15.36
C PHE A 13 -3.20 -17.32 16.86
N CYS A 14 -4.32 -17.76 17.46
CA CYS A 14 -4.56 -17.63 18.90
C CYS A 14 -3.58 -18.46 19.75
N ALA A 15 -3.29 -19.71 19.36
CA ALA A 15 -2.35 -20.57 20.07
C ALA A 15 -0.90 -20.11 19.92
N GLY A 16 -0.56 -19.44 18.81
CA GLY A 16 0.73 -18.79 18.60
C GLY A 16 0.93 -17.51 19.44
N ALA A 17 -0.15 -16.78 19.73
CA ALA A 17 -0.12 -15.54 20.50
C ALA A 17 -0.11 -15.75 22.03
N LEU A 18 -0.59 -16.89 22.52
CA LEU A 18 -0.63 -17.27 23.94
C LEU A 18 0.69 -17.87 24.47
N GLY A 19 1.72 -18.04 23.63
CA GLY A 19 2.85 -18.93 23.93
C GLY A 19 4.18 -18.32 24.37
N GLU A 20 4.45 -17.02 24.22
CA GLU A 20 5.79 -16.46 24.55
C GLU A 20 5.69 -15.05 25.15
N GLY A 21 5.37 -15.00 26.44
CA GLY A 21 5.59 -13.82 27.28
C GLY A 21 7.06 -13.78 27.72
N MET A 22 7.95 -13.23 26.88
CA MET A 22 9.24 -12.75 27.38
C MET A 22 9.01 -11.42 28.11
N MET A 23 9.09 -11.48 29.44
CA MET A 23 9.24 -10.34 30.34
C MET A 23 10.52 -9.60 29.94
N LEU A 24 10.40 -8.31 29.62
CA LEU A 24 11.52 -7.40 29.42
C LEU A 24 11.29 -6.25 30.41
N GLN A 25 12.22 -6.10 31.35
CA GLN A 25 12.27 -5.05 32.37
C GLN A 25 13.23 -3.95 31.90
N ARG A 26 12.94 -2.70 32.31
CA ARG A 26 13.57 -1.43 31.92
C ARG A 26 15.10 -1.46 31.73
N PRO A 27 15.64 -0.66 30.80
CA PRO A 27 17.09 -0.43 30.73
C PRO A 27 17.56 0.46 31.89
N SER A 28 18.66 0.04 32.53
CA SER A 28 19.62 0.97 33.14
C SER A 28 20.59 1.42 32.05
N ALA A 29 20.87 2.72 31.98
CA ALA A 29 21.75 3.35 30.99
C ALA A 29 23.15 2.69 30.96
N ASP A 30 23.42 1.87 29.94
CA ASP A 30 24.75 1.38 29.59
C ASP A 30 25.34 2.24 28.46
N SER A 31 26.61 2.62 28.63
CA SER A 31 27.36 3.67 27.93
C SER A 31 27.95 3.29 26.56
N SER A 32 27.33 2.36 25.83
CA SER A 32 27.83 1.85 24.53
C SER A 32 26.90 2.10 23.34
N GLY A 33 25.85 2.89 23.54
CA GLY A 33 24.95 3.35 22.48
C GLY A 33 25.43 4.63 21.78
N PRO A 34 24.88 4.96 20.60
CA PRO A 34 25.16 6.23 19.93
C PRO A 34 24.81 7.42 20.83
N GLY A 35 25.49 8.57 20.63
CA GLY A 35 25.31 9.77 21.47
C GLY A 35 23.93 10.45 21.34
N PHE A 36 23.03 9.86 20.55
CA PHE A 36 21.69 10.35 20.24
C PHE A 36 20.74 9.16 19.98
N THR A 37 19.42 9.42 19.97
CA THR A 37 18.41 8.41 19.66
C THR A 37 18.43 8.05 18.16
N PRO A 38 18.75 6.80 17.78
CA PRO A 38 18.81 6.40 16.37
C PRO A 38 17.39 6.25 15.80
N LEU A 39 17.11 6.89 14.67
CA LEU A 39 15.78 6.93 14.06
C LEU A 39 15.71 6.17 12.74
N VAL A 40 16.74 6.35 11.90
CA VAL A 40 16.82 5.80 10.54
C VAL A 40 18.16 5.10 10.34
N VAL A 41 18.16 4.00 9.59
CA VAL A 41 19.38 3.28 9.20
C VAL A 41 19.66 3.53 7.74
N VAL A 42 20.93 3.75 7.41
CA VAL A 42 21.46 3.87 6.04
C VAL A 42 22.45 2.74 5.82
N GLU A 43 22.16 1.86 4.86
CA GLU A 43 23.01 0.72 4.50
C GLU A 43 23.64 0.95 3.12
N LEU A 44 24.97 1.11 3.09
CA LEU A 44 25.74 1.22 1.85
C LEU A 44 26.28 -0.15 1.42
N ALA A 45 26.63 -0.30 0.16
CA ALA A 45 27.24 -1.53 -0.34
C ALA A 45 28.60 -1.79 0.34
N SER A 46 28.94 -3.07 0.57
CA SER A 46 30.17 -3.46 1.27
C SER A 46 31.44 -3.03 0.54
N ASP A 47 31.39 -2.88 -0.78
CA ASP A 47 32.46 -2.43 -1.66
C ASP A 47 32.45 -0.90 -1.90
N THR A 48 31.67 -0.16 -1.11
CA THR A 48 31.61 1.31 -1.23
C THR A 48 32.96 1.94 -0.86
N LYS A 49 33.49 2.79 -1.75
CA LYS A 49 34.76 3.50 -1.52
C LYS A 49 34.67 4.46 -0.33
N GLU A 50 35.71 4.49 0.50
CA GLU A 50 35.77 5.34 1.71
C GLU A 50 35.57 6.83 1.42
N GLU A 51 36.09 7.33 0.29
CA GLU A 51 35.87 8.72 -0.16
C GLU A 51 34.38 9.04 -0.35
N ALA A 52 33.62 8.11 -0.93
CA ALA A 52 32.18 8.29 -1.16
C ALA A 52 31.40 8.28 0.16
N ILE A 53 31.82 7.42 1.10
CA ILE A 53 31.25 7.34 2.45
C ILE A 53 31.51 8.64 3.19
N ALA A 54 32.77 9.08 3.27
CA ALA A 54 33.15 10.32 3.95
C ALA A 54 32.42 11.55 3.37
N TRP A 55 32.32 11.63 2.04
CA TRP A 55 31.56 12.69 1.37
C TRP A 55 30.07 12.67 1.73
N LEU A 56 29.42 11.51 1.65
CA LEU A 56 28.00 11.38 2.00
C LEU A 56 27.74 11.76 3.46
N LEU A 57 28.58 11.28 4.38
CA LEU A 57 28.47 11.60 5.80
C LEU A 57 28.70 13.09 6.06
N SER A 58 29.64 13.73 5.35
CA SER A 58 29.82 15.19 5.40
C SER A 58 28.54 15.90 4.99
N ARG A 59 27.94 15.54 3.85
CA ARG A 59 26.70 16.17 3.36
C ARG A 59 25.51 15.98 4.30
N ILE A 60 25.43 14.86 5.01
CA ILE A 60 24.36 14.65 5.99
C ILE A 60 24.60 15.51 7.25
N ARG A 61 25.86 15.69 7.69
CA ARG A 61 26.21 16.47 8.89
C ARG A 61 26.29 17.99 8.65
N ASP A 62 26.61 18.41 7.43
CA ASP A 62 26.76 19.83 7.06
C ASP A 62 25.47 20.60 7.34
N GLN A 63 25.61 21.87 7.72
CA GLN A 63 24.46 22.74 8.00
C GLN A 63 23.63 23.03 6.75
N GLN A 64 22.33 23.33 6.94
CA GLN A 64 21.41 23.61 5.83
C GLN A 64 21.87 24.77 4.94
N HIS A 65 22.50 25.81 5.51
CA HIS A 65 23.02 26.95 4.73
C HIS A 65 24.10 26.53 3.71
N ASN A 66 24.90 25.50 4.03
CA ASN A 66 25.88 24.92 3.12
C ASN A 66 25.26 23.91 2.14
N GLY A 67 23.96 23.59 2.29
CA GLY A 67 23.26 22.58 1.49
C GLY A 67 23.42 21.15 2.01
N GLY A 68 23.75 21.00 3.29
CA GLY A 68 23.65 19.72 4.00
C GLY A 68 22.30 19.57 4.71
N ALA A 69 22.15 18.49 5.48
CA ALA A 69 20.89 18.17 6.18
C ALA A 69 20.91 18.52 7.68
N GLU A 70 22.08 18.82 8.27
CA GLU A 70 22.28 19.08 9.70
C GLU A 70 21.78 17.93 10.60
N LEU A 71 22.04 16.69 10.17
CA LEU A 71 21.64 15.49 10.89
C LEU A 71 22.83 14.85 11.61
N LEU A 72 22.53 14.11 12.66
CA LEU A 72 23.52 13.33 13.41
C LEU A 72 23.66 11.95 12.76
N VAL A 73 24.90 11.54 12.50
CA VAL A 73 25.19 10.24 11.88
C VAL A 73 26.36 9.59 12.58
N GLU A 74 26.19 8.33 12.96
CA GLU A 74 27.24 7.49 13.53
C GLU A 74 27.31 6.15 12.79
N GLN A 75 28.54 5.64 12.65
CA GLN A 75 28.74 4.30 12.11
C GLN A 75 28.39 3.28 13.19
N LEU A 76 27.63 2.26 12.82
CA LEU A 76 27.32 1.18 13.72
C LEU A 76 28.58 0.36 14.00
N GLY A 77 28.98 0.25 15.26
CA GLY A 77 30.17 -0.51 15.67
C GLY A 77 30.14 -1.97 15.19
N PRO A 78 31.30 -2.63 15.08
CA PRO A 78 31.33 -4.07 14.79
C PRO A 78 30.49 -4.79 15.85
N GLY A 79 29.57 -5.64 15.41
CA GLY A 79 28.84 -6.53 16.32
C GLY A 79 29.83 -7.34 17.17
N VAL A 80 29.33 -7.92 18.26
CA VAL A 80 30.12 -8.47 19.38
C VAL A 80 31.21 -9.50 18.97
N GLU A 81 31.28 -9.99 17.74
CA GLU A 81 32.46 -10.71 17.25
C GLU A 81 32.58 -10.67 15.71
N GLY A 82 33.79 -10.44 15.20
CA GLY A 82 34.12 -10.43 13.78
C GLY A 82 33.97 -11.80 13.11
N GLN A 83 32.80 -12.07 12.53
CA GLN A 83 32.65 -13.12 11.52
C GLN A 83 32.57 -12.49 10.11
N GLU A 84 33.36 -13.06 9.20
CA GLU A 84 33.76 -12.58 7.86
C GLU A 84 32.64 -12.42 6.80
N LYS A 85 31.38 -12.13 7.17
CA LYS A 85 30.26 -11.95 6.21
C LYS A 85 29.31 -10.80 6.53
N GLU A 86 29.67 -9.89 7.43
CA GLU A 86 28.79 -8.79 7.81
C GLU A 86 29.19 -7.50 7.10
N ASN A 87 28.21 -6.79 6.52
CA ASN A 87 28.43 -5.53 5.84
C ASN A 87 28.89 -4.46 6.85
N PRO A 88 30.12 -3.91 6.75
CA PRO A 88 30.63 -2.93 7.70
C PRO A 88 30.01 -1.53 7.53
N ASN A 89 29.32 -1.30 6.40
CA ASN A 89 28.87 0.03 5.99
C ASN A 89 27.40 0.29 6.39
N MET A 90 27.11 0.15 7.69
CA MET A 90 25.81 0.50 8.27
C MET A 90 25.94 1.74 9.15
N PHE A 91 25.09 2.73 8.89
CA PHE A 91 25.07 4.01 9.60
C PHE A 91 23.71 4.24 10.22
N VAL A 92 23.69 4.80 11.44
CA VAL A 92 22.47 5.25 12.10
C VAL A 92 22.39 6.76 12.02
N VAL A 93 21.20 7.25 11.71
CA VAL A 93 20.89 8.66 11.52
C VAL A 93 19.84 9.09 12.55
N GLY A 94 20.07 10.25 13.15
CA GLY A 94 19.17 10.92 14.08
C GLY A 94 19.32 12.43 13.95
N ALA A 95 18.74 13.17 14.88
CA ALA A 95 18.79 14.62 14.88
C ALA A 95 18.66 15.15 16.31
N SER A 96 19.09 16.40 16.53
CA SER A 96 18.75 17.11 17.76
C SER A 96 17.27 17.46 17.77
N TRP A 97 16.70 17.64 18.97
CA TRP A 97 15.29 18.00 19.10
C TRP A 97 14.94 19.32 18.41
N GLN A 98 15.82 20.32 18.52
CA GLN A 98 15.65 21.62 17.84
C GLN A 98 15.62 21.48 16.31
N ARG A 99 16.44 20.57 15.76
CA ARG A 99 16.47 20.29 14.33
C ARG A 99 15.19 19.58 13.87
N LEU A 100 14.66 18.66 14.67
CA LEU A 100 13.37 18.00 14.39
C LEU A 100 12.21 18.99 14.38
N LEU A 101 12.16 19.93 15.33
CA LEU A 101 11.16 21.00 15.32
C LEU A 101 11.29 21.90 14.08
N SER A 102 12.52 22.27 13.70
CA SER A 102 12.75 23.06 12.47
C SER A 102 12.32 22.29 11.23
N GLY A 103 12.64 20.99 11.16
CA GLY A 103 12.20 20.12 10.06
C GLY A 103 10.68 19.89 10.04
N ALA A 104 10.01 19.90 11.20
CA ALA A 104 8.55 19.84 11.28
C ALA A 104 7.88 21.08 10.67
N GLU A 105 8.51 22.25 10.80
CA GLU A 105 8.09 23.49 10.14
C GLU A 105 8.37 23.45 8.63
N ASP A 106 9.54 22.95 8.22
CA ASP A 106 9.92 22.80 6.80
C ASP A 106 8.95 21.87 6.03
N VAL A 107 8.58 20.75 6.66
CA VAL A 107 7.59 19.78 6.17
C VAL A 107 6.16 20.36 6.21
N GLY A 108 5.92 21.35 7.06
CA GLY A 108 4.60 21.96 7.25
C GLY A 108 3.61 21.04 7.97
N LEU A 109 4.02 20.43 9.09
CA LEU A 109 3.12 19.61 9.92
C LEU A 109 1.99 20.47 10.52
N PHE A 110 0.79 19.92 10.60
CA PHE A 110 -0.35 20.55 11.24
C PHE A 110 -0.64 19.88 12.58
N LYS A 111 -0.81 20.69 13.63
CA LYS A 111 -1.05 20.23 15.00
C LYS A 111 -2.20 21.02 15.64
N GLU A 112 -2.79 20.45 16.69
CA GLU A 112 -3.87 21.10 17.44
C GLU A 112 -3.31 22.24 18.29
N PHE A 113 -3.86 23.43 18.09
CA PHE A 113 -3.55 24.64 18.84
C PHE A 113 -4.35 24.65 20.15
N SER A 114 -3.95 25.46 21.14
CA SER A 114 -4.63 25.49 22.46
C SER A 114 -6.10 25.90 22.40
N ASP A 115 -6.54 26.55 21.32
CA ASP A 115 -7.94 26.92 21.05
C ASP A 115 -8.77 25.79 20.39
N GLY A 116 -8.17 24.63 20.11
CA GLY A 116 -8.78 23.49 19.42
C GLY A 116 -8.83 23.60 17.89
N SER A 117 -8.19 24.63 17.31
CA SER A 117 -8.01 24.78 15.86
C SER A 117 -6.79 24.00 15.36
N MET A 118 -6.83 23.55 14.11
CA MET A 118 -5.67 22.88 13.47
C MET A 118 -4.84 23.93 12.73
N ARG A 119 -3.59 24.13 13.14
CA ARG A 119 -2.68 25.13 12.54
C ARG A 119 -1.35 24.48 12.13
N GLY A 120 -0.71 25.08 11.12
CA GLY A 120 0.64 24.70 10.72
C GLY A 120 1.64 25.01 11.83
N PHE A 121 2.50 24.05 12.14
CA PHE A 121 3.54 24.18 13.15
C PHE A 121 4.60 25.19 12.72
N THR A 122 4.96 26.11 13.61
CA THR A 122 6.14 26.98 13.45
C THR A 122 6.91 27.03 14.76
N CYS A 123 8.24 27.09 14.66
CA CYS A 123 9.10 27.17 15.85
C CYS A 123 8.82 28.43 16.68
N ALA A 124 8.38 29.52 16.02
CA ALA A 124 8.07 30.79 16.67
C ALA A 124 6.85 30.72 17.61
N ASN A 125 5.84 29.90 17.29
CA ASN A 125 4.60 29.78 18.08
C ASN A 125 4.45 28.42 18.77
N LYS A 126 5.55 27.67 18.95
CA LYS A 126 5.56 26.31 19.51
C LYS A 126 4.81 26.15 20.85
N HIS A 127 4.87 27.16 21.73
CA HIS A 127 4.23 27.13 23.05
C HIS A 127 2.70 27.25 23.02
N ASN A 128 2.12 27.61 21.87
CA ASN A 128 0.67 27.75 21.72
C ASN A 128 0.01 26.46 21.19
N PHE A 129 0.78 25.39 20.96
CA PHE A 129 0.24 24.08 20.63
C PHE A 129 -0.11 23.30 21.89
N LYS A 130 -1.24 22.59 21.85
CA LYS A 130 -1.86 21.94 23.02
C LYS A 130 -0.94 20.92 23.71
N ASP A 131 -0.21 20.15 22.92
CA ASP A 131 0.62 19.05 23.42
C ASP A 131 2.08 19.47 23.66
N PHE A 132 2.43 20.73 23.41
CA PHE A 132 3.79 21.23 23.61
C PHE A 132 4.02 21.57 25.09
N LYS A 133 4.80 20.74 25.80
CA LYS A 133 5.14 20.93 27.22
C LYS A 133 6.65 20.86 27.45
N GLY A 134 7.17 21.72 28.35
CA GLY A 134 8.59 21.75 28.69
C GLY A 134 9.47 22.02 27.46
N ASP A 135 10.46 21.16 27.24
CA ASP A 135 11.35 21.19 26.08
C ASP A 135 10.70 20.59 24.81
N GLY A 136 9.55 19.92 24.97
CA GLY A 136 8.75 19.34 23.91
C GLY A 136 8.97 17.86 23.66
N ASP A 137 9.69 17.13 24.53
CA ASP A 137 10.23 15.77 24.29
C ASP A 137 9.24 14.65 23.89
N ASP A 138 7.92 14.89 23.85
CA ASP A 138 6.91 13.95 23.34
C ASP A 138 5.94 14.59 22.31
N PHE A 139 6.25 15.78 21.81
CA PHE A 139 5.36 16.54 20.91
C PHE A 139 5.28 15.96 19.49
N LEU A 140 6.40 15.45 19.00
CA LEU A 140 6.50 14.77 17.70
C LEU A 140 6.47 13.26 17.95
N SER A 141 5.64 12.54 17.19
CA SER A 141 5.66 11.09 17.22
C SER A 141 6.95 10.56 16.59
N MET A 142 7.33 9.33 16.95
CA MET A 142 8.47 8.67 16.33
C MET A 142 8.31 8.56 14.80
N ALA A 143 7.08 8.33 14.32
CA ALA A 143 6.78 8.29 12.90
C ALA A 143 7.00 9.66 12.23
N GLU A 144 6.62 10.76 12.88
CA GLU A 144 6.87 12.12 12.39
C GLU A 144 8.37 12.44 12.36
N CYS A 145 9.12 12.08 13.42
CA CYS A 145 10.57 12.26 13.48
C CYS A 145 11.30 11.50 12.35
N GLN A 146 10.89 10.25 12.09
CA GLN A 146 11.44 9.44 11.01
C GLN A 146 11.07 9.98 9.63
N TYR A 147 9.86 10.52 9.47
CA TYR A 147 9.44 11.20 8.25
C TYR A 147 10.24 12.46 7.97
N ILE A 148 10.48 13.28 8.99
CA ILE A 148 11.30 14.49 8.88
C ILE A 148 12.72 14.11 8.43
N ILE A 149 13.36 13.11 9.06
CA ILE A 149 14.69 12.65 8.63
C ILE A 149 14.67 12.14 7.19
N LYS A 150 13.66 11.36 6.81
CA LYS A 150 13.50 10.92 5.41
C LYS A 150 13.39 12.10 4.47
N HIS A 151 12.57 13.10 4.81
CA HIS A 151 12.39 14.30 4.01
C HIS A 151 13.72 15.01 3.79
N GLU A 152 14.49 15.24 4.84
CA GLU A 152 15.79 15.91 4.78
C GLU A 152 16.84 15.12 3.99
N LEU A 153 16.82 13.79 4.06
CA LEU A 153 17.67 12.95 3.22
C LEU A 153 17.22 12.99 1.75
N ASP A 154 15.91 12.91 1.52
CA ASP A 154 15.30 12.95 0.19
C ASP A 154 15.49 14.32 -0.48
N THR A 155 15.69 15.41 0.27
CA THR A 155 15.96 16.78 -0.23
C THR A 155 17.42 17.06 -0.53
N LEU A 156 18.37 16.27 -0.05
CA LEU A 156 19.79 16.46 -0.36
C LEU A 156 20.04 16.50 -1.88
N ARG A 157 20.50 17.66 -2.37
CA ARG A 157 20.82 17.93 -3.78
C ARG A 157 22.31 18.16 -3.98
N ALA A 158 22.83 17.68 -5.11
CA ALA A 158 24.14 18.07 -5.60
C ALA A 158 24.15 19.56 -5.97
N LYS A 159 25.23 20.26 -5.63
CA LYS A 159 25.46 21.67 -5.96
C LYS A 159 26.55 21.76 -7.02
N ASP A 160 27.80 21.68 -6.59
CA ASP A 160 28.98 21.84 -7.43
C ASP A 160 29.56 20.49 -7.89
N GLU A 161 29.08 19.38 -7.31
CA GLU A 161 29.58 18.05 -7.60
C GLU A 161 29.17 17.58 -9.01
N THR A 162 30.16 17.22 -9.82
CA THR A 162 29.95 16.67 -11.17
C THR A 162 29.80 15.15 -11.18
N HIS A 163 30.28 14.49 -10.11
CA HIS A 163 30.21 13.04 -9.93
C HIS A 163 30.28 12.71 -8.43
N VAL A 164 29.87 11.49 -8.08
CA VAL A 164 30.05 10.98 -6.72
C VAL A 164 31.54 10.70 -6.50
N PRO A 165 32.17 11.21 -5.43
CA PRO A 165 33.58 10.93 -5.12
C PRO A 165 33.88 9.43 -5.13
N GLY A 166 35.03 9.05 -5.70
CA GLY A 166 35.36 7.65 -5.95
C GLY A 166 34.63 6.98 -7.14
N TYR A 167 33.56 7.55 -7.68
CA TYR A 167 32.77 6.97 -8.77
C TYR A 167 32.60 7.95 -9.94
N THR A 168 33.62 8.08 -10.77
CA THR A 168 33.61 8.99 -11.95
C THR A 168 32.52 8.67 -12.97
N GLN A 169 32.07 7.42 -13.04
CA GLN A 169 30.95 6.98 -13.88
C GLN A 169 29.58 7.43 -13.35
N VAL A 170 29.47 7.81 -12.07
CA VAL A 170 28.23 8.23 -11.44
C VAL A 170 28.14 9.75 -11.45
N LYS A 171 27.63 10.29 -12.57
CA LYS A 171 27.50 11.73 -12.79
C LYS A 171 26.41 12.35 -11.91
N LEU A 172 26.76 13.48 -11.31
CA LEU A 172 25.87 14.42 -10.62
C LEU A 172 25.79 15.71 -11.44
N TYR A 173 24.65 16.37 -11.36
CA TYR A 173 24.44 17.70 -11.92
C TYR A 173 23.72 18.54 -10.87
N PRO A 174 23.85 19.87 -10.93
CA PRO A 174 23.22 20.77 -9.96
C PRO A 174 21.73 20.44 -9.80
N GLY A 175 21.24 20.39 -8.55
CA GLY A 175 19.85 20.06 -8.21
C GLY A 175 19.45 18.60 -8.42
N LYS A 176 20.37 17.66 -8.69
CA LYS A 176 20.07 16.23 -8.67
C LYS A 176 20.04 15.69 -7.24
N SER A 177 19.00 14.91 -6.88
CA SER A 177 18.94 14.18 -5.60
C SER A 177 20.12 13.22 -5.44
N ILE A 178 20.87 13.38 -4.33
CA ILE A 178 22.03 12.56 -3.98
C ILE A 178 21.57 11.14 -3.63
N ILE A 179 20.63 11.01 -2.69
CA ILE A 179 20.11 9.72 -2.21
C ILE A 179 19.56 8.87 -3.37
N ARG A 180 18.73 9.46 -4.25
CA ARG A 180 18.20 8.73 -5.41
C ARG A 180 19.29 8.25 -6.36
N ARG A 181 20.32 9.06 -6.58
CA ARG A 181 21.43 8.69 -7.46
C ARG A 181 22.19 7.50 -6.88
N LEU A 182 22.48 7.53 -5.57
CA LEU A 182 23.17 6.44 -4.88
C LEU A 182 22.35 5.14 -4.89
N GLN A 183 21.02 5.21 -4.69
CA GLN A 183 20.13 4.05 -4.80
C GLN A 183 20.13 3.47 -6.22
N SER A 184 19.97 4.32 -7.25
CA SER A 184 19.91 3.88 -8.65
C SER A 184 21.18 3.18 -9.15
N LYS A 185 22.31 3.42 -8.48
CA LYS A 185 23.62 2.84 -8.80
C LYS A 185 24.04 1.73 -7.84
N GLY A 186 23.17 1.36 -6.90
CA GLY A 186 23.42 0.31 -5.92
C GLY A 186 24.51 0.64 -4.90
N ILE A 187 24.91 1.91 -4.77
CA ILE A 187 25.86 2.36 -3.74
C ILE A 187 25.14 2.41 -2.39
N LEU A 188 23.93 2.98 -2.37
CA LEU A 188 23.01 2.91 -1.25
C LEU A 188 22.06 1.73 -1.48
N ILE A 189 22.18 0.68 -0.67
CA ILE A 189 21.34 -0.51 -0.78
C ILE A 189 19.92 -0.17 -0.33
N GLN A 190 19.79 0.38 0.87
CA GLN A 190 18.51 0.73 1.46
C GLN A 190 18.71 1.75 2.59
N PHE A 191 17.66 2.50 2.87
CA PHE A 191 17.52 3.22 4.14
C PHE A 191 16.10 2.99 4.66
N PHE A 192 15.97 2.77 5.97
CA PHE A 192 14.69 2.38 6.57
C PHE A 192 14.58 2.90 8.02
N PRO A 193 13.35 3.17 8.51
CA PRO A 193 13.13 3.58 9.88
C PRO A 193 13.22 2.39 10.84
N LEU A 194 13.68 2.64 12.07
CA LEU A 194 13.78 1.62 13.11
C LEU A 194 12.45 1.37 13.82
N HIS A 195 12.25 0.11 14.22
CA HIS A 195 11.16 -0.26 15.12
C HIS A 195 11.49 0.06 16.58
N GLU A 196 10.57 0.77 17.23
CA GLU A 196 10.57 0.89 18.68
C GLU A 196 9.83 -0.31 19.29
N LYS A 197 10.54 -1.17 20.02
CA LYS A 197 10.03 -2.48 20.45
C LYS A 197 8.97 -2.37 21.54
N GLU A 198 9.14 -1.44 22.48
CA GLU A 198 8.20 -1.29 23.59
C GLU A 198 6.85 -0.79 23.11
N GLU A 199 6.85 0.24 22.26
CA GLU A 199 5.65 0.84 21.69
C GLU A 199 4.92 -0.16 20.79
N LEU A 200 5.65 -0.90 19.94
CA LEU A 200 5.08 -1.97 19.11
C LEU A 200 4.47 -3.09 19.95
N LYS A 201 5.07 -3.43 21.10
CA LYS A 201 4.52 -4.44 22.01
C LYS A 201 3.20 -3.97 22.63
N ARG A 202 3.09 -2.68 22.99
CA ARG A 202 1.83 -2.08 23.48
C ARG A 202 0.76 -2.06 22.40
N LEU A 203 1.12 -1.59 21.19
CA LEU A 203 0.22 -1.55 20.04
C LEU A 203 -0.26 -2.96 19.65
N SER A 204 0.63 -3.95 19.53
CA SER A 204 0.24 -5.33 19.20
C SER A 204 -0.72 -5.94 20.23
N PHE A 205 -0.62 -5.53 21.50
CA PHE A 205 -1.51 -5.99 22.55
C PHE A 205 -2.91 -5.39 22.46
N SER A 206 -3.02 -4.09 22.17
CA SER A 206 -4.32 -3.43 21.98
C SER A 206 -4.97 -3.81 20.66
N TRP A 207 -4.19 -4.02 19.61
CA TRP A 207 -4.67 -4.15 18.23
C TRP A 207 -5.22 -5.54 17.89
N TYR A 208 -4.47 -6.62 18.13
CA TYR A 208 -4.90 -7.97 17.72
C TYR A 208 -4.92 -9.03 18.84
N LYS A 209 -4.23 -8.82 19.98
CA LYS A 209 -4.23 -9.82 21.07
C LYS A 209 -5.48 -9.79 21.92
N LYS A 210 -6.17 -8.66 21.99
CA LYS A 210 -7.43 -8.51 22.72
C LYS A 210 -8.58 -8.92 21.80
N MET A 211 -9.07 -10.16 21.94
CA MET A 211 -10.20 -10.70 21.17
C MET A 211 -11.55 -10.09 21.57
N LYS A 212 -11.66 -8.76 21.52
CA LYS A 212 -12.94 -8.08 21.58
C LYS A 212 -13.27 -7.60 20.18
N LEU A 213 -14.54 -7.70 19.81
CA LEU A 213 -15.11 -7.01 18.64
C LEU A 213 -15.15 -5.49 18.93
N SER A 214 -13.98 -4.93 19.28
CA SER A 214 -13.78 -3.51 19.55
C SER A 214 -13.23 -2.84 18.31
N PHE A 215 -13.56 -1.56 18.16
CA PHE A 215 -13.00 -0.74 17.10
C PHE A 215 -11.47 -0.76 17.10
N GLN A 216 -10.85 -0.64 15.92
CA GLN A 216 -9.40 -0.64 15.82
C GLN A 216 -8.81 0.63 16.46
N PRO A 217 -7.63 0.56 17.09
CA PRO A 217 -6.98 1.72 17.69
C PRO A 217 -6.29 2.59 16.62
N LEU A 218 -7.08 3.24 15.76
CA LEU A 218 -6.60 3.98 14.59
C LEU A 218 -5.58 5.09 14.94
N ASP A 219 -5.78 5.80 16.05
CA ASP A 219 -4.87 6.86 16.49
C ASP A 219 -3.51 6.30 16.97
N ASP A 220 -3.49 5.13 17.61
CA ASP A 220 -2.24 4.46 18.01
C ASP A 220 -1.50 3.93 16.77
N ILE A 221 -2.24 3.35 15.82
CA ILE A 221 -1.69 2.88 14.53
C ILE A 221 -1.09 4.07 13.76
N ARG A 222 -1.79 5.21 13.75
CA ARG A 222 -1.29 6.45 13.15
C ARG A 222 -0.02 6.93 13.83
N HIS A 223 0.00 6.99 15.17
CA HIS A 223 1.16 7.48 15.91
C HIS A 223 2.42 6.66 15.60
N TYR A 224 2.25 5.33 15.42
CA TYR A 224 3.36 4.42 15.12
C TYR A 224 3.72 4.30 13.63
N TYR A 225 2.75 4.12 12.74
CA TYR A 225 2.97 3.83 11.30
C TYR A 225 2.69 5.01 10.37
N GLY A 226 2.07 6.07 10.87
CA GLY A 226 1.66 7.24 10.09
C GLY A 226 0.24 7.17 9.52
N GLU A 227 -0.21 8.27 8.92
CA GLU A 227 -1.58 8.45 8.45
C GLU A 227 -1.94 7.55 7.26
N GLY A 228 -1.03 7.29 6.33
CA GLY A 228 -1.30 6.43 5.17
C GLY A 228 -1.70 5.00 5.55
N GLN A 229 -0.99 4.41 6.52
CA GLN A 229 -1.29 3.07 7.03
C GLN A 229 -2.55 3.08 7.90
N ALA A 230 -2.73 4.10 8.75
CA ALA A 230 -3.94 4.23 9.57
C ALA A 230 -5.22 4.43 8.72
N LEU A 231 -5.13 5.15 7.59
CA LEU A 231 -6.25 5.30 6.65
C LEU A 231 -6.65 3.96 6.02
N TYR A 232 -5.67 3.09 5.70
CA TYR A 232 -5.95 1.75 5.18
C TYR A 232 -6.73 0.92 6.20
N PHE A 233 -6.24 0.79 7.43
CA PHE A 233 -6.94 0.04 8.47
C PHE A 233 -8.31 0.65 8.82
N GLY A 234 -8.42 1.98 8.79
CA GLY A 234 -9.69 2.68 8.95
C GLY A 234 -10.68 2.37 7.81
N PHE A 235 -10.19 2.27 6.56
CA PHE A 235 -11.02 1.89 5.42
C PHE A 235 -11.43 0.42 5.51
N LEU A 236 -10.50 -0.48 5.85
CA LEU A 236 -10.77 -1.90 6.04
C LEU A 236 -11.84 -2.14 7.11
N GLU A 237 -11.73 -1.47 8.26
CA GLU A 237 -12.73 -1.52 9.33
C GLU A 237 -14.09 -1.02 8.85
N TYR A 238 -14.11 0.18 8.26
CA TYR A 238 -15.32 0.79 7.73
C TYR A 238 -16.00 -0.11 6.70
N PHE A 239 -15.23 -0.62 5.75
CA PHE A 239 -15.70 -1.44 4.65
C PHE A 239 -16.26 -2.77 5.15
N THR A 240 -15.61 -3.39 6.15
CA THR A 240 -16.11 -4.62 6.80
C THR A 240 -17.49 -4.40 7.41
N ILE A 241 -17.67 -3.33 8.18
CA ILE A 241 -18.95 -2.98 8.82
C ILE A 241 -19.99 -2.61 7.76
N ALA A 242 -19.59 -1.87 6.73
CA ALA A 242 -20.45 -1.41 5.65
C ALA A 242 -21.02 -2.56 4.79
N LEU A 243 -20.32 -3.70 4.70
CA LEU A 243 -20.81 -4.89 3.99
C LEU A 243 -21.76 -5.76 4.83
N VAL A 244 -21.82 -5.57 6.15
CA VAL A 244 -22.70 -6.37 7.03
C VAL A 244 -24.18 -6.30 6.63
N PRO A 245 -24.77 -5.12 6.33
CA PRO A 245 -26.16 -5.05 5.86
C PRO A 245 -26.41 -5.84 4.57
N MET A 246 -25.47 -5.81 3.61
CA MET A 246 -25.57 -6.60 2.37
C MET A 246 -25.52 -8.10 2.67
N ALA A 247 -24.63 -8.52 3.58
CA ALA A 247 -24.52 -9.90 4.01
C ALA A 247 -25.79 -10.39 4.73
N LEU A 248 -26.36 -9.58 5.64
CA LEU A 248 -27.57 -9.91 6.39
C LEU A 248 -28.79 -10.06 5.49
N ILE A 249 -28.91 -9.21 4.46
CA ILE A 249 -30.00 -9.31 3.48
C ILE A 249 -29.75 -10.48 2.51
N GLY A 250 -28.51 -10.75 2.12
CA GLY A 250 -28.17 -11.85 1.20
C GLY A 250 -28.43 -13.26 1.77
N VAL A 251 -28.36 -13.45 3.10
CA VAL A 251 -28.55 -14.76 3.74
C VAL A 251 -29.97 -15.32 3.56
N PRO A 252 -31.06 -14.59 3.90
CA PRO A 252 -32.42 -15.05 3.62
C PRO A 252 -32.68 -15.37 2.15
N TYR A 253 -32.13 -14.55 1.25
CA TYR A 253 -32.30 -14.75 -0.20
C TYR A 253 -31.76 -16.10 -0.65
N TYR A 254 -30.63 -16.53 -0.09
CA TYR A 254 -30.05 -17.83 -0.38
C TYR A 254 -30.72 -18.99 0.38
N LEU A 255 -31.06 -18.81 1.67
CA LEU A 255 -31.58 -19.90 2.51
C LEU A 255 -33.02 -20.29 2.18
N PHE A 256 -33.86 -19.31 1.82
CA PHE A 256 -35.27 -19.54 1.51
C PHE A 256 -35.53 -19.71 0.02
N ASP A 257 -34.47 -19.81 -0.79
CA ASP A 257 -34.54 -19.91 -2.24
C ASP A 257 -35.54 -18.90 -2.81
N TRP A 258 -35.37 -17.65 -2.41
CA TRP A 258 -36.19 -16.53 -2.86
C TRP A 258 -35.83 -16.17 -4.31
N GLU A 259 -35.98 -17.15 -5.20
CA GLU A 259 -35.66 -17.04 -6.62
C GLU A 259 -36.73 -16.32 -7.43
N ASP A 260 -37.78 -15.82 -6.77
CA ASP A 260 -38.76 -14.97 -7.41
C ASP A 260 -38.09 -13.69 -7.92
N TYR A 261 -38.28 -13.43 -9.20
CA TYR A 261 -37.64 -12.34 -9.93
C TYR A 261 -37.80 -10.96 -9.24
N ASP A 262 -39.00 -10.66 -8.73
CA ASP A 262 -39.30 -9.41 -8.03
C ASP A 262 -38.38 -9.20 -6.82
N LYS A 263 -37.99 -10.29 -6.15
CA LYS A 263 -37.09 -10.24 -5.00
C LYS A 263 -35.66 -9.93 -5.45
N TYR A 264 -35.16 -10.55 -6.52
CA TYR A 264 -33.81 -10.27 -7.04
C TYR A 264 -33.62 -8.83 -7.50
N VAL A 265 -34.65 -8.24 -8.14
CA VAL A 265 -34.62 -6.82 -8.52
C VAL A 265 -34.54 -5.93 -7.29
N VAL A 266 -35.36 -6.18 -6.27
CA VAL A 266 -35.34 -5.42 -5.01
C VAL A 266 -33.98 -5.52 -4.32
N PHE A 267 -33.39 -6.73 -4.27
CA PHE A 267 -32.06 -6.93 -3.70
C PHE A 267 -30.97 -6.18 -4.48
N ALA A 268 -30.97 -6.27 -5.81
CA ALA A 268 -30.00 -5.59 -6.66
C ALA A 268 -30.12 -4.06 -6.51
N VAL A 269 -31.33 -3.50 -6.54
CA VAL A 269 -31.56 -2.06 -6.35
C VAL A 269 -31.08 -1.61 -4.97
N PHE A 270 -31.40 -2.36 -3.91
CA PHE A 270 -30.88 -2.09 -2.57
C PHE A 270 -29.36 -2.06 -2.56
N ASN A 271 -28.70 -3.08 -3.13
CA ASN A 271 -27.24 -3.18 -3.14
C ASN A 271 -26.60 -2.02 -3.90
N LEU A 272 -27.14 -1.61 -5.04
CA LEU A 272 -26.60 -0.50 -5.84
C LEU A 272 -26.73 0.86 -5.13
N ILE A 273 -27.85 1.10 -4.46
CA ILE A 273 -28.04 2.30 -3.64
C ILE A 273 -27.08 2.25 -2.45
N TRP A 274 -27.00 1.11 -1.77
CA TRP A 274 -26.13 0.92 -0.62
C TRP A 274 -24.66 1.11 -0.97
N CYS A 275 -24.18 0.55 -2.09
CA CYS A 275 -22.84 0.77 -2.62
C CYS A 275 -22.53 2.26 -2.82
N THR A 276 -23.51 3.06 -3.20
CA THR A 276 -23.33 4.51 -3.34
C THR A 276 -23.22 5.16 -1.95
N VAL A 277 -24.15 4.85 -1.05
CA VAL A 277 -24.18 5.39 0.31
C VAL A 277 -22.88 5.10 1.05
N ILE A 278 -22.33 3.89 0.96
CA ILE A 278 -21.09 3.54 1.68
C ILE A 278 -19.88 4.33 1.17
N LEU A 279 -19.78 4.59 -0.14
CA LEU A 279 -18.66 5.35 -0.70
C LEU A 279 -18.74 6.83 -0.34
N GLU A 280 -19.95 7.40 -0.29
CA GLU A 280 -20.19 8.78 0.14
C GLU A 280 -19.95 8.97 1.65
N LEU A 281 -20.39 8.00 2.47
CA LEU A 281 -20.15 8.02 3.91
C LEU A 281 -18.67 7.82 4.25
N TRP A 282 -17.93 7.03 3.46
CA TRP A 282 -16.48 6.92 3.61
C TRP A 282 -15.77 8.25 3.38
N LYS A 283 -16.12 9.01 2.32
CA LYS A 283 -15.54 10.35 2.10
C LYS A 283 -15.70 11.26 3.32
N ARG A 284 -16.87 11.22 3.94
CA ARG A 284 -17.19 11.98 5.17
C ARG A 284 -16.38 11.53 6.38
N CYS A 285 -16.24 10.22 6.56
CA CYS A 285 -15.43 9.63 7.63
C CYS A 285 -13.95 9.97 7.45
N SER A 286 -13.43 9.75 6.23
CA SER A 286 -12.05 10.05 5.84
C SER A 286 -11.71 11.52 6.05
N ALA A 287 -12.60 12.45 5.69
CA ALA A 287 -12.42 13.88 5.96
C ALA A 287 -12.37 14.19 7.47
N SER A 288 -13.14 13.48 8.29
CA SER A 288 -13.09 13.62 9.75
C SER A 288 -11.77 13.18 10.34
N LEU A 289 -11.28 12.00 9.92
CA LEU A 289 -9.99 11.47 10.33
C LEU A 289 -8.84 12.37 9.86
N ALA A 290 -8.85 12.77 8.59
CA ALA A 290 -7.82 13.64 8.02
C ALA A 290 -7.80 15.04 8.66
N TYR A 291 -8.95 15.56 9.09
CA TYR A 291 -9.00 16.81 9.85
C TYR A 291 -8.42 16.64 11.26
N SER A 292 -8.82 15.60 12.01
CA SER A 292 -8.26 15.34 13.35
C SER A 292 -6.77 15.05 13.31
N TRP A 293 -6.28 14.52 12.19
CA TRP A 293 -4.86 14.24 11.98
C TRP A 293 -4.08 15.43 11.41
N GLY A 294 -4.76 16.47 10.94
CA GLY A 294 -4.13 17.67 10.37
C GLY A 294 -3.68 17.53 8.92
N THR A 295 -3.82 16.35 8.31
CA THR A 295 -3.42 16.13 6.91
C THR A 295 -4.38 16.77 5.91
N LEU A 296 -5.65 17.00 6.28
CA LEU A 296 -6.64 17.64 5.41
C LEU A 296 -6.29 19.10 5.07
N SER A 297 -5.68 19.82 6.01
CA SER A 297 -5.31 21.23 5.85
C SER A 297 -4.00 21.43 5.09
N ARG A 298 -3.27 20.35 4.77
CA ARG A 298 -1.98 20.42 4.09
C ARG A 298 -2.17 20.68 2.58
N LYS A 299 -1.54 21.73 2.07
CA LYS A 299 -1.64 22.13 0.66
C LYS A 299 -0.61 21.38 -0.20
N LYS A 300 -1.09 20.48 -1.08
CA LYS A 300 -0.27 19.70 -2.03
C LYS A 300 0.66 20.54 -2.92
N ALA A 301 0.32 21.81 -3.18
CA ALA A 301 1.12 22.69 -4.03
C ALA A 301 2.50 23.04 -3.44
N PHE A 302 2.66 22.94 -2.11
CA PHE A 302 3.93 23.20 -1.42
C PHE A 302 4.74 21.91 -1.17
N GLU A 303 4.23 20.76 -1.61
CA GLU A 303 4.99 19.51 -1.53
C GLU A 303 6.15 19.52 -2.51
N GLU A 304 7.25 18.95 -2.04
CA GLU A 304 8.49 18.90 -2.78
C GLU A 304 8.48 17.85 -3.88
N PRO A 305 9.32 18.02 -4.92
CA PRO A 305 9.45 17.03 -5.95
C PRO A 305 10.01 15.71 -5.42
N ARG A 306 9.45 14.60 -5.89
CA ARG A 306 9.97 13.26 -5.57
C ARG A 306 11.44 13.13 -5.98
N PRO A 307 12.24 12.31 -5.29
CA PRO A 307 13.66 12.14 -5.59
C PRO A 307 13.96 11.71 -7.04
N GLY A 308 13.03 10.98 -7.68
CA GLY A 308 13.12 10.53 -9.07
C GLY A 308 12.90 11.64 -10.11
N PHE A 309 12.27 12.75 -9.74
CA PHE A 309 11.92 13.82 -10.66
C PHE A 309 13.16 14.52 -11.21
N HIS A 310 13.14 14.83 -12.50
CA HIS A 310 14.27 15.49 -13.16
C HIS A 310 13.81 16.52 -14.20
N GLY A 311 14.60 17.57 -14.36
CA GLY A 311 14.27 18.72 -15.19
C GLY A 311 15.43 19.71 -15.27
N VAL A 312 15.18 20.85 -15.92
CA VAL A 312 16.13 21.98 -15.94
C VAL A 312 15.95 22.76 -14.63
N LEU A 313 17.02 23.19 -13.96
CA LEU A 313 16.87 24.01 -12.75
C LEU A 313 16.22 25.34 -13.11
N GLY A 314 15.27 25.75 -12.27
CA GLY A 314 14.67 27.07 -12.32
C GLY A 314 13.89 27.34 -11.05
N PHE A 315 13.35 28.56 -10.96
CA PHE A 315 12.53 28.95 -9.82
C PHE A 315 11.08 28.50 -10.02
N ASN A 316 10.53 27.83 -9.02
CA ASN A 316 9.11 27.51 -9.01
C ASN A 316 8.29 28.79 -8.78
N PRO A 317 7.30 29.11 -9.64
CA PRO A 317 6.53 30.36 -9.54
C PRO A 317 5.59 30.42 -8.32
N VAL A 318 5.30 29.27 -7.70
CA VAL A 318 4.43 29.15 -6.52
C VAL A 318 5.25 29.21 -5.23
N THR A 319 6.31 28.42 -5.12
CA THR A 319 7.09 28.32 -3.88
C THR A 319 8.28 29.29 -3.84
N GLY A 320 8.72 29.82 -4.97
CA GLY A 320 9.93 30.64 -5.09
C GLY A 320 11.24 29.86 -4.89
N ARG A 321 11.17 28.55 -4.64
CA ARG A 321 12.33 27.67 -4.41
C ARG A 321 12.97 27.29 -5.74
N GLU A 322 14.29 27.11 -5.74
CA GLU A 322 15.02 26.56 -6.88
C GLU A 322 14.81 25.04 -6.92
N GLU A 323 14.15 24.55 -7.97
CA GLU A 323 13.88 23.12 -8.16
C GLU A 323 13.95 22.73 -9.64
N PRO A 324 14.08 21.42 -9.97
CA PRO A 324 13.98 20.98 -11.36
C PRO A 324 12.59 21.31 -11.93
N LEU A 325 12.53 21.81 -13.17
CA LEU A 325 11.30 22.12 -13.88
C LEU A 325 11.15 21.22 -15.12
N TYR A 326 9.94 20.71 -15.34
CA TYR A 326 9.62 19.83 -16.47
C TYR A 326 8.34 20.29 -17.19
N PRO A 327 8.35 20.50 -18.52
CA PRO A 327 7.17 20.96 -19.25
C PRO A 327 5.99 19.99 -19.18
N ASN A 328 4.82 20.48 -18.77
CA ASN A 328 3.60 19.66 -18.66
C ASN A 328 3.18 19.07 -20.00
N ALA A 329 3.31 19.80 -21.11
CA ALA A 329 2.97 19.31 -22.44
C ALA A 329 3.78 18.06 -22.83
N LYS A 330 5.08 18.03 -22.53
CA LYS A 330 5.93 16.86 -22.78
C LYS A 330 5.46 15.65 -21.98
N ARG A 331 5.08 15.84 -20.71
CA ARG A 331 4.53 14.77 -19.87
C ARG A 331 3.21 14.23 -20.42
N GLN A 332 2.29 15.12 -20.81
CA GLN A 332 0.99 14.70 -21.35
C GLN A 332 1.15 13.93 -22.67
N LEU A 333 2.07 14.36 -23.55
CA LEU A 333 2.38 13.61 -24.77
C LEU A 333 2.91 12.20 -24.47
N ARG A 334 3.78 12.05 -23.46
CA ARG A 334 4.27 10.73 -23.01
C ARG A 334 3.12 9.82 -22.54
N ILE A 335 2.21 10.36 -21.73
CA ILE A 335 1.07 9.62 -21.19
C ILE A 335 0.14 9.17 -22.32
N TYR A 336 -0.33 10.11 -23.15
CA TYR A 336 -1.37 9.81 -24.14
C TYR A 336 -0.87 9.10 -25.39
N LEU A 337 0.38 9.32 -25.83
CA LEU A 337 0.89 8.72 -27.07
C LEU A 337 1.69 7.44 -26.87
N VAL A 338 2.16 7.15 -25.64
CA VAL A 338 2.96 5.94 -25.37
C VAL A 338 2.30 5.09 -24.30
N SER A 339 2.10 5.62 -23.09
CA SER A 339 1.57 4.82 -21.98
C SER A 339 0.16 4.31 -22.24
N LEU A 340 -0.77 5.17 -22.68
CA LEU A 340 -2.15 4.77 -22.91
C LEU A 340 -2.29 3.72 -24.04
N PRO A 341 -1.68 3.87 -25.24
CA PRO A 341 -1.69 2.84 -26.26
C PRO A 341 -1.06 1.51 -25.79
N PHE A 342 0.01 1.58 -24.99
CA PHE A 342 0.62 0.37 -24.41
C PHE A 342 -0.34 -0.37 -23.48
N VAL A 343 -1.02 0.36 -22.58
CA VAL A 343 -2.03 -0.24 -21.68
C VAL A 343 -3.15 -0.89 -22.49
N LEU A 344 -3.68 -0.20 -23.50
CA LEU A 344 -4.75 -0.75 -24.37
C LEU A 344 -4.29 -2.02 -25.13
N LEU A 345 -3.04 -2.06 -25.61
CA LEU A 345 -2.46 -3.24 -26.23
C LEU A 345 -2.38 -4.41 -25.25
N CYS A 346 -1.95 -4.18 -24.01
CA CYS A 346 -1.90 -5.21 -22.98
C CYS A 346 -3.30 -5.74 -22.62
N LEU A 347 -4.31 -4.87 -22.57
CA LEU A 347 -5.70 -5.28 -22.34
C LEU A 347 -6.23 -6.15 -23.49
N TYR A 348 -5.95 -5.78 -24.74
CA TYR A 348 -6.29 -6.59 -25.91
C TYR A 348 -5.61 -7.97 -25.85
N LEU A 349 -4.33 -8.03 -25.52
CA LEU A 349 -3.59 -9.29 -25.38
C LEU A 349 -4.19 -10.18 -24.27
N SER A 350 -4.58 -9.58 -23.15
CA SER A 350 -5.27 -10.29 -22.06
C SER A 350 -6.58 -10.94 -22.54
N LEU A 351 -7.42 -10.18 -23.25
CA LEU A 351 -8.65 -10.73 -23.83
C LEU A 351 -8.38 -11.87 -24.81
N TYR A 352 -7.32 -11.75 -25.61
CA TYR A 352 -6.92 -12.82 -26.53
C TYR A 352 -6.49 -14.10 -25.79
N VAL A 353 -5.73 -13.98 -24.69
CA VAL A 353 -5.35 -15.12 -23.84
C VAL A 353 -6.59 -15.76 -23.20
N MET A 354 -7.56 -14.96 -22.77
CA MET A 354 -8.84 -15.46 -22.25
C MET A 354 -9.62 -16.27 -23.31
N MET A 355 -9.64 -15.81 -24.57
CA MET A 355 -10.29 -16.58 -25.66
C MET A 355 -9.61 -17.93 -25.90
N ILE A 356 -8.27 -17.98 -25.84
CA ILE A 356 -7.53 -19.25 -25.92
C ILE A 356 -7.91 -20.18 -24.76
N TYR A 357 -8.05 -19.65 -23.55
CA TYR A 357 -8.50 -20.42 -22.39
C TYR A 357 -9.86 -21.09 -22.64
N PHE A 358 -10.87 -20.33 -23.08
CA PHE A 358 -12.19 -20.90 -23.36
C PHE A 358 -12.17 -21.94 -24.49
N GLN A 359 -11.30 -21.75 -25.50
CA GLN A 359 -11.12 -22.76 -26.54
C GLN A 359 -10.48 -24.06 -26.00
N MET A 360 -9.49 -23.95 -25.11
CA MET A 360 -8.88 -25.13 -24.45
C MET A 360 -9.87 -25.84 -23.53
N GLU A 361 -10.69 -25.09 -22.79
CA GLU A 361 -11.74 -25.63 -21.93
C GLU A 361 -12.80 -26.38 -22.74
N GLY A 362 -13.29 -25.79 -23.83
CA GLY A 362 -14.23 -26.46 -24.74
C GLY A 362 -13.66 -27.73 -25.38
N TRP A 363 -12.37 -27.73 -25.75
CA TRP A 363 -11.69 -28.93 -26.24
C TRP A 363 -11.57 -30.01 -25.15
N ALA A 364 -11.18 -29.65 -23.93
CA ALA A 364 -11.10 -30.59 -22.82
C ALA A 364 -12.46 -31.22 -22.50
N LEU A 365 -13.54 -30.42 -22.57
CA LEU A 365 -14.90 -30.89 -22.40
C LEU A 365 -15.28 -31.89 -23.50
N SER A 366 -15.00 -31.59 -24.78
CA SER A 366 -15.31 -32.52 -25.88
C SER A 366 -14.63 -33.89 -25.74
N VAL A 367 -13.39 -33.92 -25.23
CA VAL A 367 -12.66 -35.18 -24.99
C VAL A 367 -13.27 -35.96 -23.82
N TYR A 368 -13.75 -35.26 -22.80
CA TYR A 368 -14.44 -35.89 -21.67
C TYR A 368 -15.80 -36.47 -22.06
N ASP A 369 -16.56 -35.76 -22.90
CA ASP A 369 -17.87 -36.20 -23.37
C ASP A 369 -17.77 -37.42 -24.30
N GLU A 370 -16.70 -37.54 -25.09
CA GLU A 370 -16.44 -38.72 -25.93
C GLU A 370 -16.07 -39.96 -25.11
N GLU A 371 -15.16 -39.83 -24.13
CA GLU A 371 -14.72 -40.94 -23.28
C GLU A 371 -14.61 -40.51 -21.80
N PRO A 372 -15.69 -40.65 -21.01
CA PRO A 372 -15.68 -40.26 -19.59
C PRO A 372 -14.90 -41.30 -18.76
N THR A 373 -13.61 -41.04 -18.61
CA THR A 373 -12.66 -41.82 -17.82
C THR A 373 -12.11 -40.97 -16.67
N PHE A 374 -11.46 -41.62 -15.70
CA PHE A 374 -10.80 -40.91 -14.61
C PHE A 374 -9.74 -39.91 -15.13
N TRP A 375 -8.99 -40.26 -16.18
CA TRP A 375 -7.97 -39.40 -16.76
C TRP A 375 -8.55 -38.21 -17.52
N THR A 376 -9.64 -38.40 -18.27
CA THR A 376 -10.35 -37.28 -18.92
C THR A 376 -11.04 -36.38 -17.90
N GLY A 377 -11.46 -36.90 -16.75
CA GLY A 377 -11.92 -36.09 -15.62
C GLY A 377 -10.82 -35.18 -15.04
N ILE A 378 -9.57 -35.66 -14.96
CA ILE A 378 -8.43 -34.83 -14.56
C ILE A 378 -8.11 -33.76 -15.62
N LEU A 379 -8.26 -34.10 -16.91
CA LEU A 379 -7.99 -33.19 -18.03
C LEU A 379 -8.85 -31.90 -17.95
N LEU A 380 -10.09 -31.98 -17.46
CA LEU A 380 -10.97 -30.81 -17.30
C LEU A 380 -10.37 -29.70 -16.40
N PHE A 381 -9.53 -30.05 -15.43
CA PHE A 381 -8.90 -29.07 -14.53
C PHE A 381 -7.63 -28.44 -15.12
N ILE A 382 -7.02 -29.06 -16.13
CA ILE A 382 -5.72 -28.63 -16.67
C ILE A 382 -5.79 -27.23 -17.32
N PRO A 383 -6.76 -26.91 -18.20
CA PRO A 383 -6.88 -25.58 -18.78
C PRO A 383 -6.98 -24.46 -17.74
N SER A 384 -7.79 -24.65 -16.69
CA SER A 384 -7.97 -23.66 -15.62
C SER A 384 -6.69 -23.45 -14.81
N ILE A 385 -5.93 -24.52 -14.52
CA ILE A 385 -4.63 -24.42 -13.85
C ILE A 385 -3.62 -23.66 -14.72
N ILE A 386 -3.55 -23.97 -16.02
CA ILE A 386 -2.66 -23.28 -16.96
C ILE A 386 -3.03 -21.80 -17.03
N TYR A 387 -4.31 -21.48 -17.17
CA TYR A 387 -4.80 -20.11 -17.24
C TYR A 387 -4.46 -19.31 -15.98
N ALA A 388 -4.68 -19.87 -14.79
CA ALA A 388 -4.30 -19.24 -13.52
C ALA A 388 -2.79 -18.90 -13.47
N VAL A 389 -1.93 -19.83 -13.89
CA VAL A 389 -0.47 -19.60 -13.95
C VAL A 389 -0.10 -18.51 -14.96
N VAL A 390 -0.74 -18.49 -16.13
CA VAL A 390 -0.48 -17.49 -17.17
C VAL A 390 -0.88 -16.09 -16.71
N ILE A 391 -2.05 -15.93 -16.07
CA ILE A 391 -2.53 -14.64 -15.55
C ILE A 391 -1.57 -14.08 -14.50
N GLU A 392 -1.08 -14.90 -13.58
CA GLU A 392 -0.10 -14.46 -12.58
C GLU A 392 1.21 -13.96 -13.22
N ILE A 393 1.72 -14.68 -14.22
CA ILE A 393 2.91 -14.26 -14.97
C ILE A 393 2.65 -12.93 -15.69
N MET A 394 1.47 -12.79 -16.31
CA MET A 394 1.08 -11.55 -17.01
C MET A 394 0.97 -10.36 -16.06
N ASN A 395 0.35 -10.52 -14.88
CA ASN A 395 0.24 -9.49 -13.85
C ASN A 395 1.63 -9.00 -13.41
N LEU A 396 2.57 -9.92 -13.18
CA LEU A 396 3.94 -9.57 -12.81
C LEU A 396 4.66 -8.77 -13.90
N ILE A 397 4.64 -9.27 -15.14
CA ILE A 397 5.29 -8.60 -16.28
C ILE A 397 4.69 -7.22 -16.51
N TYR A 398 3.37 -7.11 -16.42
CA TYR A 398 2.66 -5.85 -16.60
C TYR A 398 3.00 -4.85 -15.49
N ARG A 399 3.09 -5.28 -14.22
CA ARG A 399 3.47 -4.41 -13.09
C ARG A 399 4.86 -3.80 -13.30
N TYR A 400 5.84 -4.60 -13.70
CA TYR A 400 7.18 -4.11 -14.03
C TYR A 400 7.15 -3.10 -15.19
N ALA A 401 6.38 -3.40 -16.25
CA ALA A 401 6.22 -2.48 -17.37
C ALA A 401 5.53 -1.16 -16.95
N ALA A 402 4.50 -1.24 -16.11
CA ALA A 402 3.75 -0.09 -15.61
C ALA A 402 4.59 0.81 -14.71
N GLU A 403 5.43 0.23 -13.83
CA GLU A 403 6.40 0.97 -13.02
C GLU A 403 7.42 1.69 -13.92
N PHE A 404 7.99 0.99 -14.90
CA PHE A 404 8.94 1.57 -15.83
C PHE A 404 8.33 2.74 -16.64
N LEU A 405 7.12 2.54 -17.19
CA LEU A 405 6.39 3.56 -17.93
C LEU A 405 6.08 4.78 -17.06
N THR A 406 5.64 4.56 -15.82
CA THR A 406 5.25 5.65 -14.92
C THR A 406 6.47 6.42 -14.40
N GLU A 407 7.62 5.76 -14.21
CA GLU A 407 8.89 6.45 -13.95
C GLU A 407 9.30 7.29 -15.17
N TRP A 408 9.15 6.74 -16.38
CA TRP A 408 9.46 7.44 -17.63
C TRP A 408 8.53 8.64 -17.90
N GLU A 409 7.30 8.64 -17.40
CA GLU A 409 6.38 9.79 -17.46
C GLU A 409 6.90 11.01 -16.66
N ASN A 410 7.82 10.80 -15.71
CA ASN A 410 8.48 11.86 -14.93
C ASN A 410 7.49 12.77 -14.17
N HIS A 411 6.72 12.18 -13.26
CA HIS A 411 5.81 12.89 -12.36
C HIS A 411 6.58 13.70 -11.29
N ARG A 412 6.12 14.92 -10.99
CA ARG A 412 6.74 15.80 -9.98
C ARG A 412 6.50 15.30 -8.56
N LEU A 413 5.25 14.97 -8.23
CA LEU A 413 4.84 14.58 -6.88
C LEU A 413 4.77 13.06 -6.75
N GLU A 414 5.09 12.54 -5.57
CA GLU A 414 4.96 11.12 -5.26
C GLU A 414 3.51 10.65 -5.35
N SER A 415 2.57 11.44 -4.82
CA SER A 415 1.13 11.15 -4.91
C SER A 415 0.64 11.05 -6.37
N SER A 416 1.14 11.89 -7.27
CA SER A 416 0.81 11.84 -8.71
C SER A 416 1.37 10.60 -9.37
N TYR A 417 2.63 10.24 -9.07
CA TYR A 417 3.27 9.02 -9.57
C TYR A 417 2.46 7.79 -9.13
N GLN A 418 2.18 7.68 -7.84
CA GLN A 418 1.43 6.56 -7.27
C GLN A 418 0.04 6.45 -7.89
N ASN A 419 -0.73 7.55 -7.99
CA ASN A 419 -2.06 7.51 -8.60
C ASN A 419 -2.05 6.98 -10.05
N HIS A 420 -1.06 7.37 -10.86
CA HIS A 420 -0.96 6.90 -12.25
C HIS A 420 -0.49 5.44 -12.34
N LEU A 421 0.40 5.01 -11.44
CA LEU A 421 0.82 3.61 -11.36
C LEU A 421 -0.35 2.72 -10.93
N VAL A 422 -1.04 3.11 -9.86
CA VAL A 422 -2.22 2.43 -9.34
C VAL A 422 -3.27 2.30 -10.43
N LEU A 423 -3.60 3.38 -11.15
CA LEU A 423 -4.59 3.34 -12.23
C LEU A 423 -4.21 2.33 -13.34
N LYS A 424 -2.96 2.31 -13.79
CA LYS A 424 -2.51 1.37 -14.84
C LYS A 424 -2.62 -0.08 -14.39
N VAL A 425 -2.14 -0.39 -13.18
CA VAL A 425 -2.15 -1.76 -12.62
C VAL A 425 -3.57 -2.21 -12.30
N LEU A 426 -4.39 -1.32 -11.74
CA LEU A 426 -5.78 -1.58 -11.40
C LEU A 426 -6.62 -1.94 -12.63
N VAL A 427 -6.53 -1.16 -13.71
CA VAL A 427 -7.31 -1.45 -14.93
C VAL A 427 -6.92 -2.82 -15.49
N PHE A 428 -5.63 -3.15 -15.54
CA PHE A 428 -5.18 -4.46 -16.03
C PHE A 428 -5.66 -5.62 -15.14
N ASN A 429 -5.51 -5.50 -13.82
CA ASN A 429 -5.96 -6.53 -12.88
C ASN A 429 -7.48 -6.69 -12.90
N PHE A 430 -8.24 -5.59 -13.01
CA PHE A 430 -9.69 -5.62 -13.16
C PHE A 430 -10.10 -6.44 -14.40
N PHE A 431 -9.50 -6.16 -15.56
CA PHE A 431 -9.80 -6.91 -16.79
C PHE A 431 -9.44 -8.39 -16.65
N ASN A 432 -8.24 -8.72 -16.16
CA ASN A 432 -7.83 -10.12 -15.99
C ASN A 432 -8.72 -10.91 -15.03
N CYS A 433 -9.24 -10.25 -14.00
CA CYS A 433 -10.08 -10.85 -12.97
C CYS A 433 -11.53 -11.03 -13.44
N PHE A 434 -12.12 -10.00 -14.08
CA PHE A 434 -13.56 -9.97 -14.36
C PHE A 434 -13.91 -10.29 -15.82
N ALA A 435 -12.98 -10.26 -16.78
CA ALA A 435 -13.30 -10.51 -18.19
C ALA A 435 -13.88 -11.91 -18.42
N SER A 436 -13.34 -12.94 -17.75
CA SER A 436 -13.88 -14.31 -17.86
C SER A 436 -15.30 -14.41 -17.29
N LEU A 437 -15.57 -13.72 -16.17
CA LEU A 437 -16.90 -13.66 -15.56
C LEU A 437 -17.90 -12.91 -16.45
N PHE A 438 -17.48 -11.80 -17.05
CA PHE A 438 -18.30 -11.09 -18.03
C PHE A 438 -18.58 -11.94 -19.28
N TYR A 439 -17.62 -12.73 -19.72
CA TYR A 439 -17.81 -13.66 -20.83
C TYR A 439 -18.82 -14.77 -20.48
N ILE A 440 -18.70 -15.40 -19.31
CA ILE A 440 -19.67 -16.40 -18.83
C ILE A 440 -21.07 -15.77 -18.72
N ALA A 441 -21.16 -14.59 -18.13
CA ALA A 441 -22.41 -13.88 -17.87
C ALA A 441 -23.14 -13.46 -19.15
N PHE A 442 -22.43 -12.78 -20.07
CA PHE A 442 -23.06 -12.06 -21.18
C PHE A 442 -22.95 -12.77 -22.53
N VAL A 443 -21.90 -13.59 -22.73
CA VAL A 443 -21.70 -14.34 -23.98
C VAL A 443 -22.25 -15.76 -23.84
N MET A 444 -21.82 -16.52 -22.82
CA MET A 444 -22.31 -17.90 -22.62
C MET A 444 -23.69 -17.96 -21.99
N GLN A 445 -24.06 -16.94 -21.19
CA GLN A 445 -25.36 -16.83 -20.51
C GLN A 445 -25.65 -17.99 -19.54
N ASP A 446 -24.60 -18.63 -19.01
CA ASP A 446 -24.72 -19.72 -18.04
C ASP A 446 -24.61 -19.19 -16.60
N MET A 447 -25.76 -18.97 -15.97
CA MET A 447 -25.84 -18.45 -14.60
C MET A 447 -25.38 -19.47 -13.55
N VAL A 448 -25.46 -20.76 -13.84
CA VAL A 448 -25.01 -21.82 -12.92
C VAL A 448 -23.49 -21.85 -12.91
N LEU A 449 -22.87 -21.85 -14.09
CA LEU A 449 -21.42 -21.75 -14.23
C LEU A 449 -20.92 -20.45 -13.60
N LEU A 450 -21.59 -19.32 -13.86
CA LEU A 450 -21.22 -18.03 -13.25
C LEU A 450 -21.22 -18.10 -11.72
N ARG A 451 -22.28 -18.65 -11.12
CA ARG A 451 -22.40 -18.83 -9.66
C ARG A 451 -21.28 -19.71 -9.10
N GLN A 452 -20.97 -20.83 -9.78
CA GLN A 452 -19.91 -21.74 -9.39
C GLN A 452 -18.52 -21.11 -9.52
N SER A 453 -18.25 -20.42 -10.62
CA SER A 453 -16.99 -19.70 -10.85
C SER A 453 -16.79 -18.60 -9.81
N LEU A 454 -17.82 -17.79 -9.50
CA LEU A 454 -17.76 -16.77 -8.46
C LEU A 454 -17.46 -17.36 -7.07
N ALA A 455 -18.21 -18.40 -6.68
CA ALA A 455 -18.01 -19.07 -5.40
C ALA A 455 -16.59 -19.67 -5.31
N THR A 456 -16.13 -20.30 -6.37
CA THR A 456 -14.79 -20.91 -6.45
C THR A 456 -13.71 -19.84 -6.35
N LEU A 457 -13.79 -18.78 -7.15
CA LEU A 457 -12.82 -17.68 -7.12
C LEU A 457 -12.77 -17.02 -5.75
N LEU A 458 -13.91 -16.67 -5.16
CA LEU A 458 -13.96 -16.04 -3.84
C LEU A 458 -13.34 -16.94 -2.77
N ILE A 459 -13.79 -18.20 -2.68
CA ILE A 459 -13.33 -19.11 -1.61
C ILE A 459 -11.85 -19.47 -1.81
N THR A 460 -11.45 -19.84 -3.03
CA THR A 460 -10.07 -20.29 -3.29
C THR A 460 -9.08 -19.15 -3.20
N SER A 461 -9.39 -17.98 -3.78
CA SER A 461 -8.52 -16.79 -3.70
C SER A 461 -8.36 -16.33 -2.26
N GLN A 462 -9.43 -16.25 -1.47
CA GLN A 462 -9.34 -15.82 -0.07
C GLN A 462 -8.50 -16.79 0.78
N ILE A 463 -8.71 -18.11 0.63
CA ILE A 463 -7.92 -19.11 1.38
C ILE A 463 -6.44 -19.05 0.98
N LEU A 464 -6.16 -18.92 -0.32
CA LEU A 464 -4.80 -18.84 -0.82
C LEU A 464 -4.12 -17.54 -0.35
N ASN A 465 -4.78 -16.39 -0.48
CA ASN A 465 -4.27 -15.10 -0.02
C ASN A 465 -3.94 -15.16 1.47
N GLN A 466 -4.87 -15.59 2.32
CA GLN A 466 -4.63 -15.68 3.75
C GLN A 466 -3.46 -16.60 4.13
N PHE A 467 -3.29 -17.69 3.37
CA PHE A 467 -2.14 -18.57 3.56
C PHE A 467 -0.82 -17.87 3.18
N MET A 468 -0.81 -17.15 2.06
CA MET A 468 0.36 -16.47 1.51
C MET A 468 0.78 -15.25 2.34
N GLU A 469 -0.20 -14.52 2.83
CA GLU A 469 -0.06 -13.23 3.51
C GLU A 469 0.27 -13.40 4.99
N ALA A 470 -0.42 -14.32 5.65
CA ALA A 470 -0.38 -14.44 7.10
C ALA A 470 0.37 -15.70 7.54
N PHE A 471 -0.04 -16.87 7.04
CA PHE A 471 0.44 -18.15 7.56
C PHE A 471 1.89 -18.46 7.17
N LEU A 472 2.22 -18.32 5.88
CA LEU A 472 3.57 -18.59 5.39
C LEU A 472 4.60 -17.66 6.05
N PRO A 473 4.42 -16.32 6.07
CA PRO A 473 5.41 -15.43 6.66
C PRO A 473 5.53 -15.65 8.16
N TYR A 474 4.41 -15.89 8.86
CA TYR A 474 4.43 -16.30 10.27
C TYR A 474 5.30 -17.55 10.49
N TRP A 475 5.11 -18.59 9.68
CA TRP A 475 5.84 -19.84 9.82
C TRP A 475 7.33 -19.69 9.50
N LEU A 476 7.66 -18.95 8.44
CA LEU A 476 9.04 -18.60 8.08
C LEU A 476 9.70 -17.80 9.20
N GLN A 477 9.01 -16.80 9.74
CA GLN A 477 9.49 -15.96 10.83
C GLN A 477 9.65 -16.77 12.13
N ARG A 478 8.73 -17.68 12.45
CA ARG A 478 8.86 -18.56 13.62
C ARG A 478 10.04 -19.51 13.50
N ARG A 479 10.30 -20.05 12.29
CA ARG A 479 11.51 -20.83 12.02
C ARG A 479 12.78 -19.97 12.19
N ARG A 480 12.75 -18.70 11.76
CA ARG A 480 13.85 -17.75 11.94
C ARG A 480 14.07 -17.45 13.42
N ASN A 481 13.02 -17.10 14.18
CA ASN A 481 13.10 -16.83 15.62
C ASN A 481 13.66 -18.04 16.35
N LYS A 482 13.26 -19.28 16.01
CA LYS A 482 13.88 -20.48 16.58
C LYS A 482 15.37 -20.62 16.24
N LYS A 483 15.78 -20.35 14.99
CA LYS A 483 17.20 -20.36 14.59
C LYS A 483 18.01 -19.25 15.27
N MET A 484 17.41 -18.07 15.43
CA MET A 484 18.00 -16.91 16.10
C MET A 484 18.10 -17.15 17.60
N ILE A 485 17.03 -17.61 18.26
CA ILE A 485 17.05 -18.03 19.67
C ILE A 485 18.04 -19.17 19.88
N HIS A 486 18.19 -20.10 18.93
CA HIS A 486 19.23 -21.14 19.02
C HIS A 486 20.64 -20.56 18.85
N LYS A 487 20.88 -19.63 17.91
CA LYS A 487 22.14 -18.88 17.78
C LYS A 487 22.44 -18.06 19.05
N VAL A 488 21.44 -17.38 19.60
CA VAL A 488 21.53 -16.54 20.81
C VAL A 488 21.68 -17.41 22.06
N ARG A 489 20.99 -18.55 22.20
CA ARG A 489 21.22 -19.53 23.29
C ARG A 489 22.60 -20.16 23.22
N LYS A 490 23.11 -20.41 22.01
CA LYS A 490 24.49 -20.86 21.81
C LYS A 490 25.52 -19.75 22.12
N ARG A 491 25.11 -18.47 22.05
CA ARG A 491 25.88 -17.26 22.46
C ARG A 491 25.70 -16.89 23.95
N ARG A 492 24.63 -17.35 24.61
CA ARG A 492 24.33 -17.15 26.05
C ARG A 492 25.16 -18.10 26.92
N THR A 493 26.46 -17.84 27.00
CA THR A 493 27.26 -18.17 28.18
C THR A 493 27.66 -16.94 29.00
N LEU A 494 27.16 -15.74 28.64
CA LEU A 494 27.21 -14.56 29.50
C LEU A 494 25.85 -13.86 29.55
N GLU A 495 25.35 -13.72 30.78
CA GLU A 495 24.33 -12.84 31.38
C GLU A 495 23.07 -12.40 30.58
N ASP A 496 21.93 -12.43 31.28
CA ASP A 496 20.60 -11.97 30.83
C ASP A 496 20.55 -10.45 30.59
N LYS A 497 21.24 -9.95 29.56
CA LYS A 497 21.01 -8.60 29.01
C LYS A 497 20.36 -8.68 27.63
N GLU A 498 19.56 -7.66 27.31
CA GLU A 498 18.89 -7.50 26.02
C GLU A 498 19.92 -7.47 24.87
N LEU A 499 19.49 -7.84 23.65
CA LEU A 499 20.36 -7.78 22.46
C LEU A 499 20.87 -6.33 22.25
N PRO A 500 22.19 -6.12 22.06
CA PRO A 500 22.73 -4.79 21.75
C PRO A 500 22.06 -4.17 20.52
N LEU A 501 21.86 -2.85 20.53
CA LEU A 501 21.26 -2.09 19.43
C LEU A 501 21.87 -2.47 18.06
N ALA A 502 23.18 -2.65 17.98
CA ALA A 502 23.86 -3.02 16.74
C ALA A 502 23.40 -4.38 16.19
N GLU A 503 23.15 -5.36 17.06
CA GLU A 503 22.63 -6.67 16.64
C GLU A 503 21.15 -6.57 16.25
N GLN A 504 20.37 -5.72 16.93
CA GLN A 504 18.99 -5.43 16.54
C GLN A 504 18.89 -4.81 15.15
N VAL A 505 19.67 -3.74 14.89
CA VAL A 505 19.67 -3.04 13.61
C VAL A 505 20.05 -3.99 12.47
N ARG A 506 21.04 -4.86 12.70
CA ARG A 506 21.44 -5.89 11.72
C ARG A 506 20.35 -6.92 11.49
N LEU A 507 19.65 -7.37 12.54
CA LEU A 507 18.54 -8.31 12.39
C LEU A 507 17.35 -7.74 11.62
N GLU A 508 17.01 -6.47 11.88
CA GLU A 508 16.01 -5.73 11.11
C GLU A 508 16.48 -5.56 9.67
N ALA A 509 17.74 -5.17 9.42
CA ALA A 509 18.30 -5.10 8.07
C ALA A 509 18.23 -6.45 7.34
N GLU A 510 18.45 -7.56 8.04
CA GLU A 510 18.34 -8.92 7.51
C GLU A 510 16.90 -9.41 7.30
N MET A 511 15.86 -8.75 7.85
CA MET A 511 14.45 -9.11 7.57
C MET A 511 14.13 -9.11 6.08
N SER A 512 14.80 -8.27 5.30
CA SER A 512 14.68 -8.21 3.84
C SER A 512 15.46 -9.31 3.08
N THR A 513 16.53 -9.88 3.67
CA THR A 513 17.57 -10.58 2.89
C THR A 513 17.29 -12.07 2.64
N TYR A 514 16.29 -12.68 3.28
CA TYR A 514 15.99 -14.11 3.09
C TYR A 514 14.84 -14.44 2.14
N LEU A 515 13.97 -13.49 1.82
CA LEU A 515 13.04 -13.63 0.68
C LEU A 515 13.70 -13.17 -0.63
N VAL A 516 14.67 -12.26 -0.53
CA VAL A 516 15.60 -11.90 -1.62
C VAL A 516 16.80 -12.86 -1.73
N GLY A 517 17.12 -13.67 -0.71
CA GLY A 517 18.20 -14.69 -0.76
C GLY A 517 17.96 -15.80 -1.80
N ALA A 518 16.72 -15.90 -2.28
CA ALA A 518 16.32 -16.65 -3.46
C ALA A 518 16.83 -16.07 -4.80
N HIS A 519 17.18 -14.79 -4.82
CA HIS A 519 17.54 -14.01 -6.01
C HIS A 519 19.02 -14.15 -6.38
N ARG A 520 19.95 -14.23 -5.41
CA ARG A 520 21.40 -14.24 -5.75
C ARG A 520 21.89 -15.50 -6.48
N THR A 521 21.11 -16.58 -6.48
CA THR A 521 21.44 -17.82 -7.22
C THR A 521 20.91 -17.85 -8.66
N CYS A 522 20.06 -16.91 -9.08
CA CYS A 522 19.47 -16.94 -10.44
C CYS A 522 19.92 -15.79 -11.37
N THR A 523 20.55 -14.73 -10.87
CA THR A 523 21.05 -13.62 -11.71
C THR A 523 22.54 -13.68 -12.09
N LEU A 524 23.26 -14.76 -11.73
CA LEU A 524 24.62 -15.01 -12.22
C LEU A 524 24.65 -16.26 -13.11
N ILE A 525 24.01 -16.14 -14.28
CA ILE A 525 24.45 -16.89 -15.47
C ILE A 525 25.23 -15.89 -16.32
N GLN A 526 26.46 -15.59 -15.88
CA GLN A 526 27.57 -15.24 -16.76
C GLN A 526 28.86 -15.80 -16.12
N PHE A 527 29.31 -16.92 -16.68
CA PHE A 527 30.67 -17.49 -16.77
C PHE A 527 31.70 -17.10 -15.69
N HIS A 528 32.08 -18.06 -14.81
CA HIS A 528 33.33 -18.85 -14.89
C HIS A 528 33.59 -19.61 -13.55
N ASP A 529 33.78 -20.93 -13.67
CA ASP A 529 34.44 -21.90 -12.77
C ASP A 529 34.20 -21.87 -11.25
N ARG A 530 33.33 -22.79 -10.78
CA ARG A 530 33.68 -23.91 -9.88
C ARG A 530 32.43 -24.77 -9.59
N GLU A 531 32.22 -25.81 -10.39
CA GLU A 531 31.43 -27.00 -10.04
C GLU A 531 32.22 -27.76 -8.94
N VAL A 532 31.66 -28.33 -7.87
CA VAL A 532 31.04 -29.68 -7.87
C VAL A 532 30.23 -29.96 -6.56
N GLN A 533 30.15 -29.07 -5.56
CA GLN A 533 29.45 -29.39 -4.28
C GLN A 533 27.95 -29.00 -4.20
N PHE A 534 27.42 -28.24 -5.17
CA PHE A 534 26.05 -27.70 -5.09
C PHE A 534 24.97 -28.64 -5.65
N ILE A 535 25.33 -29.60 -6.51
CA ILE A 535 24.40 -30.53 -7.15
C ILE A 535 23.92 -31.63 -6.17
N GLN A 536 24.71 -31.94 -5.15
CA GLN A 536 24.37 -32.99 -4.18
C GLN A 536 23.36 -32.51 -3.11
N TYR A 537 23.34 -31.21 -2.78
CA TYR A 537 22.36 -30.62 -1.87
C TYR A 537 20.99 -30.37 -2.54
N MET A 538 20.98 -30.11 -3.85
CA MET A 538 19.74 -29.91 -4.64
C MET A 538 19.00 -31.21 -4.99
N ARG A 539 19.59 -32.39 -4.75
CA ARG A 539 18.99 -33.70 -5.08
C ARG A 539 18.04 -34.25 -4.00
N GLN A 540 17.97 -33.64 -2.82
CA GLN A 540 17.12 -34.12 -1.71
C GLN A 540 15.78 -33.40 -1.52
N MET A 541 15.49 -32.34 -2.30
CA MET A 541 14.21 -31.63 -2.22
C MET A 541 13.37 -31.88 -3.48
N SER A 542 12.84 -33.10 -3.56
CA SER A 542 11.91 -33.52 -4.63
C SER A 542 10.53 -32.90 -4.41
N ILE A 543 10.31 -31.66 -4.86
CA ILE A 543 8.99 -31.15 -5.27
C ILE A 543 9.18 -30.27 -6.50
N ARG A 544 9.09 -30.89 -7.68
CA ARG A 544 9.03 -30.25 -8.99
C ARG A 544 7.56 -29.92 -9.26
N SER A 545 7.08 -28.73 -8.88
CA SER A 545 5.77 -28.24 -9.34
C SER A 545 5.88 -26.80 -9.88
N PRO A 546 5.18 -26.45 -10.98
CA PRO A 546 5.13 -25.09 -11.52
C PRO A 546 4.63 -24.05 -10.50
N PHE A 547 3.79 -24.47 -9.55
CA PHE A 547 3.23 -23.62 -8.50
C PHE A 547 4.30 -22.97 -7.62
N VAL A 548 5.41 -23.65 -7.32
CA VAL A 548 6.47 -23.11 -6.43
C VAL A 548 7.30 -22.02 -7.13
N CYS A 549 7.37 -22.02 -8.46
CA CYS A 549 8.09 -21.01 -9.24
C CYS A 549 7.27 -19.70 -9.37
N VAL A 550 5.96 -19.84 -9.60
CA VAL A 550 4.98 -18.73 -9.61
C VAL A 550 4.90 -18.06 -8.23
N TYR A 551 4.89 -18.87 -7.18
CA TYR A 551 4.93 -18.47 -5.78
C TYR A 551 6.15 -17.65 -5.38
N ARG A 552 7.32 -18.00 -5.92
CA ARG A 552 8.57 -17.24 -5.69
C ARG A 552 8.42 -15.83 -6.24
N SER A 553 7.80 -15.68 -7.41
CA SER A 553 7.51 -14.40 -8.05
C SER A 553 6.49 -13.55 -7.29
N ILE A 554 5.40 -14.15 -6.76
CA ILE A 554 4.36 -13.44 -6.00
C ILE A 554 4.91 -12.93 -4.66
N CYS A 555 5.67 -13.75 -3.93
CA CYS A 555 6.41 -13.28 -2.75
C CYS A 555 7.47 -12.23 -3.13
N LEU A 556 8.15 -12.35 -4.29
CA LEU A 556 9.13 -11.35 -4.74
C LEU A 556 8.51 -9.98 -5.02
N SER A 557 7.26 -9.91 -5.47
CA SER A 557 6.50 -8.66 -5.63
C SER A 557 6.07 -8.01 -4.32
N GLY A 558 5.94 -8.75 -3.21
CA GLY A 558 5.54 -8.19 -1.91
C GLY A 558 6.71 -7.81 -0.96
N LEU A 559 7.97 -8.05 -1.34
CA LEU A 559 9.10 -8.07 -0.40
C LEU A 559 10.27 -7.11 -0.69
N SER A 560 10.22 -6.35 -1.77
CA SER A 560 11.01 -5.14 -1.89
C SER A 560 10.37 -4.06 -1.00
N LEU A 561 11.11 -3.51 -0.02
CA LEU A 561 10.76 -2.32 0.79
C LEU A 561 9.27 -1.91 0.73
N SER A 562 8.44 -2.29 1.71
CA SER A 562 7.06 -1.81 1.89
C SER A 562 6.48 -1.17 0.62
N GLN A 563 6.04 -1.99 -0.34
CA GLN A 563 5.45 -1.47 -1.57
C GLN A 563 4.06 -0.92 -1.27
N GLY A 564 4.00 0.19 -0.53
CA GLY A 564 2.79 0.92 -0.17
C GLY A 564 1.69 0.05 0.42
N THR A 565 0.48 0.59 0.40
CA THR A 565 -0.78 -0.09 0.72
C THR A 565 -1.50 -0.57 -0.55
N PHE A 566 -0.79 -0.64 -1.67
CA PHE A 566 -1.40 -0.83 -3.00
C PHE A 566 -2.05 -2.21 -3.12
N ASP A 567 -1.32 -3.28 -2.80
CA ASP A 567 -1.82 -4.64 -2.94
C ASP A 567 -2.98 -4.89 -1.94
N ASP A 568 -2.89 -4.29 -0.74
CA ASP A 568 -3.94 -4.38 0.28
C ASP A 568 -5.25 -3.69 -0.18
N TYR A 569 -5.18 -2.48 -0.74
CA TYR A 569 -6.37 -1.83 -1.33
C TYR A 569 -6.88 -2.54 -2.58
N LEU A 570 -5.99 -3.13 -3.39
CA LEU A 570 -6.37 -3.90 -4.57
C LEU A 570 -7.22 -5.11 -4.19
N GLU A 571 -6.87 -5.82 -3.12
CA GLU A 571 -7.67 -6.92 -2.59
C GLU A 571 -9.09 -6.44 -2.25
N LEU A 572 -9.22 -5.38 -1.45
CA LEU A 572 -10.53 -4.83 -1.08
C LEU A 572 -11.34 -4.37 -2.30
N PHE A 573 -10.67 -3.81 -3.30
CA PHE A 573 -11.29 -3.39 -4.56
C PHE A 573 -11.85 -4.58 -5.36
N LEU A 574 -11.08 -5.67 -5.48
CA LEU A 574 -11.56 -6.88 -6.17
C LEU A 574 -12.70 -7.54 -5.40
N LEU A 575 -12.61 -7.63 -4.08
CA LEU A 575 -13.69 -8.13 -3.22
C LEU A 575 -14.97 -7.31 -3.36
N PHE A 576 -14.85 -5.98 -3.42
CA PHE A 576 -15.99 -5.10 -3.71
C PHE A 576 -16.57 -5.35 -5.10
N GLY A 577 -15.73 -5.58 -6.11
CA GLY A 577 -16.17 -5.94 -7.47
C GLY A 577 -17.00 -7.22 -7.48
N TYR A 578 -16.55 -8.28 -6.81
CA TYR A 578 -17.31 -9.54 -6.72
C TYR A 578 -18.67 -9.37 -6.05
N VAL A 579 -18.75 -8.53 -5.01
CA VAL A 579 -20.01 -8.26 -4.28
C VAL A 579 -20.96 -7.36 -5.09
N SER A 580 -20.43 -6.33 -5.75
CA SER A 580 -21.25 -5.30 -6.42
C SER A 580 -21.66 -5.69 -7.84
N LEU A 581 -20.77 -6.25 -8.66
CA LEU A 581 -21.05 -6.56 -10.07
C LEU A 581 -22.06 -7.69 -10.25
N PHE A 582 -21.95 -8.76 -9.45
CA PHE A 582 -22.73 -9.99 -9.62
C PHE A 582 -23.69 -10.25 -8.46
N SER A 583 -24.14 -9.18 -7.81
CA SER A 583 -24.94 -9.25 -6.59
C SER A 583 -26.25 -10.05 -6.78
N CYS A 584 -26.90 -9.91 -7.95
CA CYS A 584 -28.13 -10.63 -8.26
C CYS A 584 -27.91 -12.13 -8.51
N VAL A 585 -26.69 -12.58 -8.83
CA VAL A 585 -26.39 -14.00 -9.15
C VAL A 585 -25.92 -14.77 -7.93
N TYR A 586 -25.14 -14.11 -7.06
CA TYR A 586 -24.56 -14.75 -5.87
C TYR A 586 -24.67 -13.87 -4.61
N PRO A 587 -25.86 -13.81 -3.97
CA PRO A 587 -26.10 -12.99 -2.77
C PRO A 587 -25.19 -13.30 -1.57
N LEU A 588 -24.65 -14.53 -1.49
CA LEU A 588 -23.72 -14.93 -0.44
C LEU A 588 -22.31 -14.34 -0.58
N ALA A 589 -21.99 -13.68 -1.70
CA ALA A 589 -20.69 -13.03 -1.89
C ALA A 589 -20.33 -12.12 -0.71
N ALA A 590 -21.27 -11.27 -0.27
CA ALA A 590 -21.05 -10.33 0.83
C ALA A 590 -20.71 -11.04 2.15
N VAL A 591 -21.31 -12.20 2.42
CA VAL A 591 -21.02 -12.99 3.62
C VAL A 591 -19.58 -13.48 3.61
N LEU A 592 -19.12 -14.03 2.48
CA LEU A 592 -17.75 -14.51 2.33
C LEU A 592 -16.74 -13.37 2.46
N VAL A 593 -17.02 -12.20 1.86
CA VAL A 593 -16.15 -11.03 1.97
C VAL A 593 -16.10 -10.50 3.41
N VAL A 594 -17.22 -10.42 4.13
CA VAL A 594 -17.21 -10.01 5.54
C VAL A 594 -16.37 -10.96 6.40
N LEU A 595 -16.50 -12.27 6.18
CA LEU A 595 -15.67 -13.26 6.89
C LEU A 595 -14.19 -13.11 6.57
N ASN A 596 -13.84 -12.87 5.30
CA ASN A 596 -12.47 -12.60 4.87
C ASN A 596 -11.92 -11.34 5.53
N ASN A 597 -12.66 -10.22 5.49
CA ASN A 597 -12.16 -8.96 6.02
C ASN A 597 -11.98 -9.00 7.54
N VAL A 598 -12.82 -9.75 8.27
CA VAL A 598 -12.62 -9.97 9.72
C VAL A 598 -11.30 -10.69 9.98
N THR A 599 -10.93 -11.69 9.18
CA THR A 599 -9.60 -12.30 9.28
C THR A 599 -8.50 -11.35 8.82
N GLU A 600 -8.79 -10.51 7.81
CA GLU A 600 -7.84 -9.57 7.20
C GLU A 600 -7.33 -8.51 8.18
N VAL A 601 -8.24 -7.97 9.00
CA VAL A 601 -7.88 -7.01 10.06
C VAL A 601 -6.78 -7.56 10.97
N TYR A 602 -6.79 -8.87 11.25
CA TYR A 602 -5.82 -9.50 12.14
C TYR A 602 -4.56 -9.99 11.40
N SER A 603 -4.67 -10.52 10.18
CA SER A 603 -3.52 -10.92 9.35
C SER A 603 -2.64 -9.73 9.04
N ASP A 604 -3.23 -8.62 8.61
CA ASP A 604 -2.50 -7.40 8.25
C ASP A 604 -1.82 -6.73 9.45
N ALA A 605 -2.53 -6.66 10.58
CA ALA A 605 -1.93 -6.16 11.82
C ALA A 605 -0.72 -7.01 12.23
N PHE A 606 -0.83 -8.34 12.09
CA PHE A 606 0.27 -9.26 12.38
C PHE A 606 1.45 -9.07 11.41
N LYS A 607 1.16 -8.96 10.11
CA LYS A 607 2.11 -8.73 9.01
C LYS A 607 2.95 -7.47 9.28
N MET A 608 2.30 -6.37 9.63
CA MET A 608 2.96 -5.10 9.93
C MET A 608 3.81 -5.12 11.20
N CYS A 609 3.43 -5.92 12.20
CA CYS A 609 4.15 -5.99 13.48
C CYS A 609 5.36 -6.93 13.46
N HIS A 610 5.33 -8.03 12.70
CA HIS A 610 6.31 -9.12 12.85
C HIS A 610 7.01 -9.56 11.56
N VAL A 611 6.45 -9.22 10.39
CA VAL A 611 6.93 -9.70 9.09
C VAL A 611 7.73 -8.62 8.38
N PHE A 612 7.17 -7.42 8.28
CA PHE A 612 7.79 -6.32 7.56
C PHE A 612 8.66 -5.44 8.46
N LYS A 613 9.61 -4.76 7.81
CA LYS A 613 10.28 -3.60 8.39
C LYS A 613 9.26 -2.48 8.55
N ARG A 614 9.54 -1.55 9.46
CA ARG A 614 8.73 -0.34 9.61
C ARG A 614 8.72 0.42 8.27
N PRO A 615 7.55 0.73 7.69
CA PRO A 615 7.46 1.64 6.57
C PRO A 615 7.73 3.07 7.03
N PHE A 616 8.18 3.93 6.13
CA PHE A 616 8.12 5.36 6.39
C PHE A 616 6.67 5.82 6.39
N SER A 617 6.34 6.77 7.27
CA SER A 617 5.02 7.38 7.29
C SER A 617 4.86 8.31 6.09
N ASP A 618 3.78 8.14 5.34
CA ASP A 618 3.40 9.04 4.27
C ASP A 618 2.10 9.77 4.68
N PRO A 619 2.13 11.11 4.79
CA PRO A 619 0.94 11.88 5.13
C PRO A 619 -0.12 11.74 4.04
N ALA A 620 -1.30 11.27 4.43
CA ALA A 620 -2.43 11.07 3.53
C ALA A 620 -3.70 11.70 4.12
N ALA A 621 -4.47 12.35 3.25
CA ALA A 621 -5.75 12.99 3.60
C ALA A 621 -6.96 12.17 3.11
N ASN A 622 -6.74 11.20 2.23
CA ASN A 622 -7.74 10.30 1.68
C ASN A 622 -7.07 9.06 1.10
N ILE A 623 -7.87 8.09 0.66
CA ILE A 623 -7.41 6.85 0.00
C ILE A 623 -6.90 7.07 -1.44
N GLY A 624 -6.80 8.32 -1.89
CA GLY A 624 -6.27 8.65 -3.22
C GLY A 624 -7.16 8.21 -4.38
N VAL A 625 -6.54 7.69 -5.43
CA VAL A 625 -7.24 7.22 -6.65
C VAL A 625 -8.18 6.02 -6.40
N TRP A 626 -8.02 5.32 -5.27
CA TRP A 626 -8.89 4.21 -4.91
C TRP A 626 -10.35 4.66 -4.79
N GLN A 627 -10.63 5.86 -4.27
CA GLN A 627 -12.00 6.40 -4.21
C GLN A 627 -12.66 6.40 -5.59
N LEU A 628 -11.95 6.95 -6.59
CA LEU A 628 -12.41 6.97 -7.98
C LEU A 628 -12.61 5.56 -8.53
N ALA A 629 -11.73 4.62 -8.18
CA ALA A 629 -11.85 3.24 -8.62
C ALA A 629 -13.10 2.56 -8.04
N PHE A 630 -13.34 2.65 -6.73
CA PHE A 630 -14.54 2.11 -6.09
C PHE A 630 -15.81 2.74 -6.64
N GLU A 631 -15.82 4.05 -6.87
CA GLU A 631 -16.95 4.76 -7.49
C GLU A 631 -17.18 4.26 -8.93
N ALA A 632 -16.14 4.11 -9.75
CA ALA A 632 -16.23 3.58 -11.10
C ALA A 632 -16.75 2.13 -11.12
N MET A 633 -16.25 1.27 -10.24
CA MET A 633 -16.76 -0.10 -10.06
C MET A 633 -18.26 -0.08 -9.72
N SER A 634 -18.69 0.83 -8.82
CA SER A 634 -20.09 0.95 -8.44
C SER A 634 -20.99 1.46 -9.56
N VAL A 635 -20.46 2.18 -10.56
CA VAL A 635 -21.17 2.56 -11.78
C VAL A 635 -21.28 1.38 -12.74
N ILE A 636 -20.17 0.66 -12.97
CA ILE A 636 -20.15 -0.57 -13.78
C ILE A 636 -21.11 -1.63 -13.20
N ALA A 637 -21.23 -1.69 -11.87
CA ALA A 637 -22.16 -2.58 -11.18
C ALA A 637 -23.63 -2.30 -11.53
N VAL A 638 -24.03 -1.03 -11.72
CA VAL A 638 -25.41 -0.71 -12.13
C VAL A 638 -25.69 -1.32 -13.49
N VAL A 639 -24.81 -1.07 -14.46
CA VAL A 639 -24.93 -1.61 -15.83
C VAL A 639 -24.95 -3.14 -15.80
N THR A 640 -24.04 -3.76 -15.04
CA THR A 640 -23.89 -5.22 -14.96
C THR A 640 -25.14 -5.89 -14.38
N ASN A 641 -25.64 -5.43 -13.23
CA ASN A 641 -26.82 -6.03 -12.60
C ASN A 641 -28.07 -5.83 -13.48
N PHE A 642 -28.25 -4.68 -14.12
CA PHE A 642 -29.42 -4.46 -14.98
C PHE A 642 -29.38 -5.26 -16.28
N ALA A 643 -28.19 -5.42 -16.88
CA ALA A 643 -28.02 -6.32 -18.01
C ALA A 643 -28.36 -7.76 -17.63
N LEU A 644 -27.86 -8.26 -16.49
CA LEU A 644 -28.18 -9.60 -15.98
C LEU A 644 -29.68 -9.79 -15.72
N ILE A 645 -30.31 -8.79 -15.10
CA ILE A 645 -31.75 -8.77 -14.84
C ILE A 645 -32.53 -8.84 -16.16
N GLY A 646 -32.21 -8.01 -17.15
CA GLY A 646 -32.89 -7.99 -18.45
C GLY A 646 -32.71 -9.28 -19.26
N MET A 647 -31.63 -10.03 -19.02
CA MET A 647 -31.37 -11.31 -19.68
C MET A 647 -32.10 -12.50 -19.03
N SER A 648 -32.64 -12.33 -17.82
CA SER A 648 -33.29 -13.42 -17.09
C SER A 648 -34.58 -13.89 -17.80
N PRO A 649 -34.87 -15.21 -17.80
CA PRO A 649 -36.06 -15.78 -18.46
C PRO A 649 -37.38 -15.16 -17.98
N GLN A 650 -37.45 -14.78 -16.70
CA GLN A 650 -38.64 -14.20 -16.08
C GLN A 650 -38.98 -12.82 -16.66
N VAL A 651 -37.98 -11.98 -16.97
CA VAL A 651 -38.22 -10.66 -17.59
C VAL A 651 -38.61 -10.79 -19.04
N LYS A 652 -37.93 -11.69 -19.76
CA LYS A 652 -38.27 -12.01 -21.14
C LYS A 652 -39.73 -12.46 -21.26
N ALA A 653 -40.26 -13.15 -20.24
CA ALA A 653 -41.66 -13.56 -20.19
C ALA A 653 -42.66 -12.38 -20.10
N TYR A 654 -42.27 -11.22 -19.54
CA TYR A 654 -43.12 -10.02 -19.53
C TYR A 654 -43.18 -9.31 -20.89
N PHE A 655 -42.19 -9.53 -21.77
CA PHE A 655 -42.09 -8.93 -23.11
C PHE A 655 -41.96 -10.00 -24.20
N PRO A 656 -42.94 -10.90 -24.37
CA PRO A 656 -42.81 -12.04 -25.27
C PRO A 656 -42.80 -11.64 -26.76
N GLU A 657 -43.35 -10.48 -27.11
CA GLU A 657 -43.53 -10.06 -28.51
C GLU A 657 -42.41 -9.15 -29.04
N SER A 658 -41.63 -8.49 -28.17
CA SER A 658 -40.63 -7.51 -28.61
C SER A 658 -39.43 -7.42 -27.67
N GLU A 659 -38.31 -7.98 -28.11
CA GLU A 659 -37.00 -7.82 -27.43
C GLU A 659 -36.53 -6.36 -27.43
N THR A 660 -36.91 -5.57 -28.44
CA THR A 660 -36.56 -4.15 -28.51
C THR A 660 -37.19 -3.36 -27.36
N GLN A 661 -38.46 -3.65 -27.03
CA GLN A 661 -39.12 -3.00 -25.89
C GLN A 661 -38.48 -3.38 -24.57
N LEU A 662 -38.11 -4.66 -24.40
CA LEU A 662 -37.37 -5.13 -23.25
C LEU A 662 -36.06 -4.34 -23.05
N ILE A 663 -35.24 -4.25 -24.10
CA ILE A 663 -33.96 -3.52 -24.04
C ILE A 663 -34.19 -2.04 -23.69
N LEU A 664 -35.15 -1.38 -24.33
CA LEU A 664 -35.46 0.03 -24.06
C LEU A 664 -35.88 0.26 -22.61
N TRP A 665 -36.72 -0.61 -22.04
CA TRP A 665 -37.12 -0.52 -20.63
C TRP A 665 -35.97 -0.80 -19.68
N THR A 666 -35.14 -1.82 -19.95
CA THR A 666 -33.96 -2.11 -19.14
C THR A 666 -32.99 -0.92 -19.12
N VAL A 667 -32.69 -0.33 -20.28
CA VAL A 667 -31.82 0.85 -20.40
C VAL A 667 -32.44 2.08 -19.72
N ALA A 668 -33.75 2.29 -19.86
CA ALA A 668 -34.43 3.41 -19.22
C ALA A 668 -34.37 3.35 -17.68
N ILE A 669 -34.57 2.15 -17.10
CA ILE A 669 -34.47 1.96 -15.64
C ILE A 669 -33.01 2.12 -15.17
N GLU A 670 -32.06 1.58 -15.94
CA GLU A 670 -30.63 1.72 -15.69
C GLU A 670 -30.20 3.20 -15.67
N HIS A 671 -30.60 4.00 -16.65
CA HIS A 671 -30.35 5.45 -16.66
C HIS A 671 -31.05 6.18 -15.51
N GLY A 672 -32.26 5.76 -15.14
CA GLY A 672 -32.98 6.30 -13.98
C GLY A 672 -32.22 6.08 -12.66
N LEU A 673 -31.62 4.90 -12.48
CA LEU A 673 -30.81 4.58 -11.31
C LEU A 673 -29.44 5.25 -11.32
N LEU A 674 -28.80 5.37 -12.48
CA LEU A 674 -27.58 6.17 -12.61
C LEU A 674 -27.84 7.64 -12.26
N ALA A 675 -28.94 8.22 -12.76
CA ALA A 675 -29.34 9.57 -12.39
C ALA A 675 -29.59 9.70 -10.88
N PHE A 676 -30.33 8.75 -10.28
CA PHE A 676 -30.55 8.72 -8.83
C PHE A 676 -29.25 8.59 -8.03
N LYS A 677 -28.31 7.76 -8.49
CA LYS A 677 -26.97 7.62 -7.92
C LYS A 677 -26.21 8.94 -7.93
N PHE A 678 -26.14 9.62 -9.08
CA PHE A 678 -25.47 10.92 -9.18
C PHE A 678 -26.15 11.99 -8.32
N ILE A 679 -27.49 11.96 -8.21
CA ILE A 679 -28.22 12.83 -7.29
C ILE A 679 -27.83 12.54 -5.83
N LEU A 680 -27.75 11.27 -5.41
CA LEU A 680 -27.32 10.91 -4.06
C LEU A 680 -25.90 11.41 -3.75
N THR A 681 -24.96 11.21 -4.68
CA THR A 681 -23.59 11.73 -4.56
C THR A 681 -23.56 13.26 -4.45
N PHE A 682 -24.45 13.97 -5.15
CA PHE A 682 -24.57 15.42 -5.02
C PHE A 682 -25.22 15.85 -3.70
N LEU A 683 -26.18 15.09 -3.18
CA LEU A 683 -26.93 15.41 -1.96
C LEU A 683 -26.12 15.16 -0.67
N ILE A 684 -25.21 14.18 -0.68
CA ILE A 684 -24.39 13.84 0.47
C ILE A 684 -23.07 14.61 0.38
N PRO A 685 -22.83 15.66 1.20
CA PRO A 685 -21.60 16.42 1.08
C PRO A 685 -20.40 15.62 1.58
N ASP A 686 -19.31 15.64 0.81
CA ASP A 686 -18.06 14.91 1.11
C ASP A 686 -17.45 15.24 2.48
N VAL A 687 -17.58 16.50 2.92
CA VAL A 687 -17.02 16.97 4.21
C VAL A 687 -18.15 17.28 5.20
N PRO A 688 -18.08 16.80 6.45
CA PRO A 688 -19.06 17.14 7.48
C PRO A 688 -19.15 18.67 7.75
N LYS A 689 -20.36 19.18 8.03
CA LYS A 689 -20.62 20.62 8.21
C LYS A 689 -19.73 21.28 9.28
N HIS A 690 -19.48 20.60 10.40
CA HIS A 690 -18.64 21.16 11.46
C HIS A 690 -17.18 21.34 11.02
N ILE A 691 -16.67 20.46 10.15
CA ILE A 691 -15.32 20.56 9.58
C ILE A 691 -15.28 21.64 8.50
N GLN A 692 -16.31 21.75 7.66
CA GLN A 692 -16.43 22.83 6.68
C GLN A 692 -16.36 24.21 7.35
N ILE A 693 -17.05 24.38 8.49
CA ILE A 693 -17.01 25.64 9.26
C ILE A 693 -15.59 25.90 9.80
N LYS A 694 -14.91 24.87 10.35
CA LYS A 694 -13.54 25.02 10.85
C LYS A 694 -12.54 25.38 9.73
N LEU A 695 -12.65 24.75 8.56
CA LEU A 695 -11.82 25.06 7.40
C LEU A 695 -12.10 26.47 6.87
N ALA A 696 -13.37 26.88 6.77
CA ALA A 696 -13.74 28.23 6.36
C ALA A 696 -13.24 29.29 7.34
N HIS A 697 -13.25 29.00 8.65
CA HIS A 697 -12.69 29.89 9.67
C HIS A 697 -11.18 30.03 9.52
N LEU A 698 -10.44 28.93 9.31
CA LEU A 698 -9.00 28.97 9.04
C LEU A 698 -8.66 29.77 7.77
N GLU A 699 -9.46 29.60 6.72
CA GLU A 699 -9.29 30.38 5.48
C GLU A 699 -9.54 31.87 5.72
N PHE A 700 -10.60 32.22 6.45
CA PHE A 700 -10.91 33.60 6.83
C PHE A 700 -9.76 34.24 7.63
N GLU A 701 -9.25 33.57 8.66
CA GLU A 701 -8.10 34.05 9.44
C GLU A 701 -6.86 34.28 8.56
N SER A 702 -6.60 33.38 7.60
CA SER A 702 -5.47 33.51 6.68
C SER A 702 -5.59 34.74 5.76
N LEU A 703 -6.81 35.04 5.31
CA LEU A 703 -7.11 36.22 4.49
C LEU A 703 -7.00 37.51 5.31
N GLU A 704 -7.44 37.49 6.56
CA GLU A 704 -7.31 38.65 7.46
C GLU A 704 -5.84 38.95 7.77
N ALA A 705 -5.04 37.90 8.03
CA ALA A 705 -3.60 38.04 8.22
C ALA A 705 -2.90 38.61 6.98
N LEU A 706 -3.27 38.14 5.78
CA LEU A 706 -2.76 38.68 4.51
C LEU A 706 -3.14 40.15 4.33
N LYS A 707 -4.38 40.53 4.66
CA LYS A 707 -4.85 41.93 4.59
C LYS A 707 -4.05 42.83 5.52
N LYS A 708 -3.83 42.41 6.77
CA LYS A 708 -3.02 43.15 7.74
C LYS A 708 -1.57 43.31 7.26
N LYS A 709 -0.96 42.25 6.73
CA LYS A 709 0.39 42.30 6.14
C LYS A 709 0.47 43.32 5.01
N LYS A 710 -0.46 43.28 4.04
CA LYS A 710 -0.49 44.24 2.93
C LYS A 710 -0.68 45.69 3.39
N MET A 711 -1.49 45.92 4.43
CA MET A 711 -1.69 47.26 4.99
C MET A 711 -0.40 47.79 5.66
N LEU A 712 0.32 46.93 6.38
CA LEU A 712 1.61 47.27 6.99
C LEU A 712 2.66 47.59 5.92
N GLU A 713 2.80 46.73 4.92
CA GLU A 713 3.73 46.95 3.79
C GLU A 713 3.42 48.26 3.05
N ALA A 714 2.14 48.57 2.81
CA ALA A 714 1.75 49.83 2.19
C ALA A 714 2.07 51.05 3.08
N SER A 715 1.90 50.93 4.40
CA SER A 715 2.28 51.97 5.34
C SER A 715 3.79 52.18 5.40
N GLU A 716 4.59 51.12 5.33
CA GLU A 716 6.07 51.22 5.29
C GLU A 716 6.54 51.86 3.99
N LEU A 717 5.97 51.46 2.85
CA LEU A 717 6.27 52.08 1.57
C LEU A 717 5.95 53.59 1.57
N THR A 718 4.81 53.97 2.16
CA THR A 718 4.42 55.38 2.30
C THR A 718 5.42 56.16 3.16
N LYS A 719 5.93 55.55 4.25
CA LYS A 719 6.96 56.15 5.12
C LYS A 719 8.34 56.22 4.46
N MET A 720 8.66 55.35 3.52
CA MET A 720 9.92 55.41 2.76
C MET A 720 9.90 56.45 1.63
N VAL A 721 8.70 56.79 1.14
CA VAL A 721 8.50 57.80 0.09
C VAL A 721 8.44 59.22 0.67
N GLN A 722 8.02 59.36 1.92
CA GLN A 722 8.10 60.60 2.71
C GLN A 722 9.50 60.81 3.26
#